data_AF-A0AAD4ETR3-F1
#
_entry.id   AF-A0AAD4ETR3-F1
#
_cell.length_a   1.000
_cell.length_b   1.000
_cell.length_c   1.000
_cell.angle_alpha   90.00
_cell.angle_beta   90.00
_cell.angle_gamma   90.00
#
_symmetry.space_group_name_H-M   'P 1'
#
loop_
_entity.id
_entity.type
_entity.pdbx_description
1 polymer ?
#
loop_
_entity_poly.entity_id
_entity_poly.type
_entity_poly.pdbx_seq_one_letter_code
_entity_poly.pdbx_strand_id
1 'polypeptide(L)'
;MSSADEKRIDDAGALEVAGQPQEQSKPVSRFTRWYRSPLFNVIVVGLISFTQPGIWNALNNTGAGGQQEPYLVNGSNSLTFGLMVFGCTIFGIVANRIGVKKVLIIGTLGYAPYSASLYVNNRYGTEWFVLFGGVTCGIAASALWASEGAIALGYGDVKDRGKFAGIWLGLRELGQLIGSSIQLSLNVKSSSRGKVGYSTYLVLIALQCLGLPLAFLVSPPEKVIHSDGRRGRVVAKNTTLKEEMRKTWKLIKRKQMFLLIPILIGFQWNGTYLGIYMTKYFSVRARTLGALVSGVAATFANIFWGWFYDLKYFRRPTLAKVCWAFFVVCMLGSFGWQVSNEKLYGDSNPRVTLDWDNPGFGRGFASMVFLRFLNESHYMFVYWLVGAFFDDIETLTLAVSLVRTFESVGSSVAFGIGAAAVSPMINLIISFVMFGFTIPATSAVVFMVPERPIDLRKDDASTASEEESETAEAESTDNEIYNPAIDLSAQVAGGPIQDIYTSLHQNPELSGHESDTAGLVAHTLHELPLEVTEGIGGHGVAAVLRNGEGPCLLLRADMDALPVEEKTGLPYASKKAVKREDGTETHVMHACGHDMHTASMLGVARFLVAARSAWKGTVVFVFQPAEEDFTGARAMVEDGLYDKVPKPDLVLGQHTMSLRAGTIALSSGPVLAASESYIIRIFGRGGHGGRPQNTVDPVMIAAYFLVRVQSIVSREVAPQDVAVITCGSIHAGTVANIIPDHADLHINVRTYRPEVREQVLRSIKRILSQECAASGAPEPTITQIARTPALVNSDELVGKLRGAFQGHFDRFEEQVRETASEDFSVLADAVGAPYAFWYFGIADPDQWDKANKAGKLSEIPGNHSPFYAPVIEPSMTAAVDAMTLAALVFLGTS
;
A
#
# COMPACT_ATOMS: atom_id res chain seq x y z
N MET A 1 -17.85 -22.96 12.32
CA MET A 1 -18.05 -21.77 11.47
C MET A 1 -16.95 -20.79 11.86
N SER A 2 -16.01 -20.45 10.97
CA SER A 2 -16.18 -19.47 9.87
C SER A 2 -16.34 -18.05 10.42
N SER A 3 -15.46 -17.09 10.16
CA SER A 3 -14.24 -17.12 9.32
C SER A 3 -13.30 -15.96 9.67
N ALA A 4 -11.99 -16.21 9.64
CA ALA A 4 -10.95 -15.19 9.72
C ALA A 4 -10.73 -14.53 8.32
N ASP A 5 -10.05 -13.38 8.16
CA ASP A 5 -9.12 -12.69 9.07
C ASP A 5 -9.51 -11.20 9.29
N GLU A 6 -8.88 -10.11 8.83
CA GLU A 6 -7.73 -9.86 7.92
C GLU A 6 -6.94 -8.61 8.34
N LYS A 7 -5.61 -8.63 8.10
CA LYS A 7 -4.84 -7.48 7.63
C LYS A 7 -3.49 -7.89 7.06
N ARG A 8 -3.04 -7.21 5.99
CA ARG A 8 -1.65 -7.20 5.53
C ARG A 8 -1.25 -5.79 5.04
N ILE A 9 -0.02 -5.70 4.58
CA ILE A 9 0.82 -4.49 4.56
C ILE A 9 0.74 -3.80 3.20
N ASP A 10 0.84 -2.47 3.18
CA ASP A 10 1.49 -1.76 2.06
C ASP A 10 2.15 -0.49 2.60
N ASP A 11 3.48 -0.43 2.49
CA ASP A 11 4.23 0.74 2.03
C ASP A 11 5.65 0.29 1.65
N ALA A 12 6.30 1.05 0.76
CA ALA A 12 7.74 1.10 0.41
C ALA A 12 7.98 1.34 -1.09
N GLY A 13 8.83 2.33 -1.42
CA GLY A 13 9.61 2.33 -2.66
C GLY A 13 9.09 3.20 -3.82
N ALA A 14 9.13 4.53 -3.66
CA ALA A 14 9.02 5.48 -4.77
C ALA A 14 10.32 6.31 -4.89
N LEU A 15 11.33 5.77 -5.57
CA LEU A 15 12.58 6.50 -5.87
C LEU A 15 12.30 7.79 -6.63
N GLU A 16 12.87 8.91 -6.17
CA GLU A 16 12.95 10.15 -6.94
C GLU A 16 14.14 10.11 -7.91
N VAL A 17 14.00 10.79 -9.04
CA VAL A 17 15.10 10.98 -10.01
C VAL A 17 15.77 12.31 -9.70
N ALA A 18 17.09 12.29 -9.50
CA ALA A 18 17.86 13.49 -9.20
C ALA A 18 17.78 14.53 -10.34
N GLY A 19 17.81 15.82 -10.00
CA GLY A 19 18.07 16.89 -10.99
C GLY A 19 16.94 17.88 -11.30
N GLN A 20 15.99 18.14 -10.39
CA GLN A 20 15.20 19.39 -10.43
C GLN A 20 15.08 20.04 -9.02
N PRO A 21 14.99 21.38 -8.91
CA PRO A 21 14.89 22.04 -7.61
C PRO A 21 13.57 21.72 -6.91
N GLN A 22 13.61 21.31 -5.63
CA GLN A 22 12.39 21.15 -4.83
C GLN A 22 11.77 22.51 -4.51
N GLU A 23 10.81 22.94 -5.33
CA GLU A 23 9.98 24.11 -5.08
C GLU A 23 9.15 23.92 -3.79
N GLN A 24 9.44 24.71 -2.74
CA GLN A 24 8.78 24.60 -1.43
C GLN A 24 7.25 24.55 -1.57
N SER A 25 6.68 23.38 -1.27
CA SER A 25 5.27 23.09 -1.51
C SER A 25 4.36 23.82 -0.52
N LYS A 26 3.96 25.06 -0.87
CA LYS A 26 3.00 25.89 -0.15
C LYS A 26 1.79 25.07 0.37
N PRO A 27 1.32 25.30 1.61
CA PRO A 27 0.27 24.48 2.22
C PRO A 27 -1.02 24.50 1.40
N VAL A 28 -1.36 23.36 0.80
CA VAL A 28 -2.50 23.23 -0.11
C VAL A 28 -3.79 22.98 0.66
N SER A 29 -4.87 23.69 0.32
CA SER A 29 -6.14 23.60 1.07
C SER A 29 -6.73 22.17 1.10
N ARG A 30 -7.52 21.86 2.14
CA ARG A 30 -8.24 20.57 2.26
C ARG A 30 -9.11 20.28 1.02
N PHE A 31 -9.81 21.29 0.49
CA PHE A 31 -10.59 21.17 -0.75
C PHE A 31 -9.69 20.82 -1.95
N THR A 32 -8.54 21.47 -2.08
CA THR A 32 -7.59 21.17 -3.15
C THR A 32 -7.01 19.76 -3.04
N ARG A 33 -6.65 19.29 -1.84
CA ARG A 33 -6.16 17.91 -1.62
C ARG A 33 -7.23 16.88 -2.01
N TRP A 34 -8.50 17.11 -1.65
CA TRP A 34 -9.62 16.26 -2.06
C TRP A 34 -9.83 16.26 -3.58
N TYR A 35 -9.96 17.45 -4.20
CA TYR A 35 -10.15 17.64 -5.64
C TYR A 35 -8.98 17.10 -6.50
N ARG A 36 -7.76 17.06 -5.94
CA ARG A 36 -6.58 16.46 -6.57
C ARG A 36 -6.35 14.99 -6.21
N SER A 37 -7.14 14.38 -5.33
CA SER A 37 -6.94 13.00 -4.93
C SER A 37 -7.15 12.01 -6.09
N PRO A 38 -6.41 10.89 -6.15
CA PRO A 38 -6.65 9.81 -7.10
C PRO A 38 -8.13 9.39 -7.14
N LEU A 39 -8.73 9.16 -5.96
CA LEU A 39 -10.12 8.72 -5.83
C LEU A 39 -11.12 9.72 -6.45
N PHE A 40 -10.95 11.03 -6.25
CA PHE A 40 -11.83 12.03 -6.88
C PHE A 40 -11.72 11.96 -8.42
N ASN A 41 -10.50 11.85 -8.94
CA ASN A 41 -10.28 11.76 -10.39
C ASN A 41 -10.83 10.46 -10.98
N VAL A 42 -10.70 9.33 -10.28
CA VAL A 42 -11.31 8.04 -10.65
C VAL A 42 -12.83 8.11 -10.65
N ILE A 43 -13.46 8.77 -9.66
CA ILE A 43 -14.91 8.97 -9.63
C ILE A 43 -15.37 9.87 -10.78
N VAL A 44 -14.69 10.98 -11.06
CA VAL A 44 -15.02 11.86 -12.20
C VAL A 44 -14.84 11.13 -13.52
N VAL A 45 -13.78 10.34 -13.69
CA VAL A 45 -13.59 9.49 -14.88
C VAL A 45 -14.69 8.43 -14.98
N GLY A 46 -15.07 7.77 -13.89
CA GLY A 46 -16.22 6.86 -13.86
C GLY A 46 -17.54 7.53 -14.23
N LEU A 47 -17.75 8.80 -13.87
CA LEU A 47 -18.91 9.59 -14.30
C LEU A 47 -18.83 10.00 -15.78
N ILE A 48 -17.63 10.20 -16.33
CA ILE A 48 -17.43 10.36 -17.77
C ILE A 48 -17.72 9.02 -18.49
N SER A 49 -17.20 7.90 -17.99
CA SER A 49 -17.49 6.55 -18.52
C SER A 49 -18.97 6.20 -18.41
N PHE A 50 -19.69 6.65 -17.37
CA PHE A 50 -21.15 6.61 -17.27
C PHE A 50 -21.80 7.38 -18.44
N THR A 51 -21.49 8.66 -18.59
CA THR A 51 -22.13 9.51 -19.61
C THR A 51 -21.80 9.08 -21.04
N GLN A 52 -20.58 8.61 -21.31
CA GLN A 52 -20.11 8.30 -22.67
C GLN A 52 -20.38 6.82 -23.06
N PRO A 53 -19.49 5.82 -22.80
CA PRO A 53 -19.74 4.42 -23.16
C PRO A 53 -20.87 3.77 -22.33
N GLY A 54 -21.17 4.24 -21.13
CA GLY A 54 -22.28 3.73 -20.32
C GLY A 54 -23.65 3.99 -20.96
N ILE A 55 -23.87 5.19 -21.50
CA ILE A 55 -25.07 5.51 -22.29
C ILE A 55 -25.06 4.78 -23.64
N TRP A 56 -23.90 4.61 -24.28
CA TRP A 56 -23.77 3.79 -25.50
C TRP A 56 -24.09 2.30 -25.25
N ASN A 57 -23.65 1.74 -24.12
CA ASN A 57 -24.03 0.40 -23.65
C ASN A 57 -25.54 0.33 -23.41
N ALA A 58 -26.12 1.35 -22.79
CA ALA A 58 -27.57 1.41 -22.55
C ALA A 58 -28.38 1.38 -23.86
N LEU A 59 -27.94 2.13 -24.88
CA LEU A 59 -28.51 2.17 -26.22
C LEU A 59 -28.36 0.85 -26.99
N ASN A 60 -27.28 0.10 -26.77
CA ASN A 60 -27.09 -1.18 -27.44
C ASN A 60 -27.84 -2.33 -26.76
N ASN A 61 -27.92 -2.34 -25.43
CA ASN A 61 -28.67 -3.32 -24.64
C ASN A 61 -30.20 -3.20 -24.78
N THR A 62 -30.73 -2.20 -25.49
CA THR A 62 -32.14 -2.15 -25.93
C THR A 62 -32.52 -3.33 -26.85
N GLY A 63 -31.51 -3.98 -27.45
CA GLY A 63 -31.61 -4.62 -28.76
C GLY A 63 -31.18 -3.64 -29.84
N ALA A 64 -29.88 -3.61 -30.13
CA ALA A 64 -29.24 -2.94 -31.27
C ALA A 64 -29.76 -1.51 -31.57
N GLY A 65 -29.49 -0.56 -30.67
CA GLY A 65 -29.81 0.87 -30.89
C GLY A 65 -31.30 1.19 -30.91
N GLY A 66 -32.13 0.29 -30.38
CA GLY A 66 -33.58 0.39 -30.24
C GLY A 66 -34.37 -0.07 -31.47
N GLN A 67 -33.72 -0.75 -32.42
CA GLN A 67 -34.31 -1.17 -33.69
C GLN A 67 -34.99 -2.54 -33.58
N GLN A 68 -35.82 -2.88 -34.60
CA GLN A 68 -36.51 -4.17 -34.67
C GLN A 68 -35.59 -5.32 -35.12
N GLU A 69 -34.60 -5.01 -35.96
CA GLU A 69 -33.59 -5.94 -36.48
C GLU A 69 -32.19 -5.29 -36.34
N PRO A 70 -31.13 -6.07 -36.07
CA PRO A 70 -29.89 -5.51 -35.53
C PRO A 70 -28.87 -5.00 -36.57
N TYR A 71 -29.08 -5.30 -37.85
CA TYR A 71 -28.03 -5.26 -38.88
C TYR A 71 -27.33 -3.90 -39.05
N LEU A 72 -28.09 -2.81 -39.22
CA LEU A 72 -27.53 -1.46 -39.43
C LEU A 72 -26.71 -0.97 -38.22
N VAL A 73 -27.17 -1.25 -37.00
CA VAL A 73 -26.48 -0.82 -35.77
C VAL A 73 -25.28 -1.71 -35.48
N ASN A 74 -25.37 -3.03 -35.72
CA ASN A 74 -24.20 -3.92 -35.69
C ASN A 74 -23.15 -3.50 -36.72
N GLY A 75 -23.54 -3.05 -37.91
CA GLY A 75 -22.64 -2.47 -38.92
C GLY A 75 -21.97 -1.17 -38.46
N SER A 76 -22.74 -0.24 -37.89
CA SER A 76 -22.20 1.01 -37.32
C SER A 76 -21.27 0.75 -36.12
N ASN A 77 -21.58 -0.23 -35.28
CA ASN A 77 -20.72 -0.67 -34.19
C ASN A 77 -19.44 -1.33 -34.72
N SER A 78 -19.53 -2.19 -35.73
CA SER A 78 -18.37 -2.78 -36.40
C SER A 78 -17.47 -1.69 -37.00
N LEU A 79 -18.03 -0.63 -37.58
CA LEU A 79 -17.27 0.53 -38.07
C LEU A 79 -16.64 1.34 -36.91
N THR A 80 -17.38 1.54 -35.81
CA THR A 80 -16.92 2.19 -34.59
C THR A 80 -15.67 1.49 -34.04
N PHE A 81 -15.74 0.16 -33.84
CA PHE A 81 -14.63 -0.63 -33.36
C PHE A 81 -13.51 -0.78 -34.39
N GLY A 82 -13.83 -0.88 -35.69
CA GLY A 82 -12.84 -0.93 -36.77
C GLY A 82 -11.91 0.29 -36.79
N LEU A 83 -12.44 1.48 -36.47
CA LEU A 83 -11.63 2.68 -36.27
C LEU A 83 -10.80 2.60 -34.97
N MET A 84 -11.39 2.09 -33.89
CA MET A 84 -10.72 1.94 -32.59
C MET A 84 -9.53 0.96 -32.61
N VAL A 85 -9.50 -0.01 -33.53
CA VAL A 85 -8.33 -0.91 -33.74
C VAL A 85 -7.03 -0.12 -33.85
N PHE A 86 -7.00 0.91 -34.68
CA PHE A 86 -5.82 1.77 -34.84
C PHE A 86 -5.90 3.01 -33.95
N GLY A 87 -7.11 3.55 -33.81
CA GLY A 87 -7.37 4.78 -33.08
C GLY A 87 -6.93 4.73 -31.62
N CYS A 88 -7.18 3.64 -30.87
CA CYS A 88 -6.82 3.59 -29.45
C CYS A 88 -5.31 3.72 -29.26
N THR A 89 -4.51 2.94 -29.98
CA THR A 89 -3.04 3.02 -29.95
C THR A 89 -2.53 4.40 -30.40
N ILE A 90 -3.10 4.99 -31.46
CA ILE A 90 -2.76 6.35 -31.90
C ILE A 90 -3.05 7.38 -30.80
N PHE A 91 -4.22 7.31 -30.16
CA PHE A 91 -4.59 8.25 -29.11
C PHE A 91 -3.83 8.02 -27.79
N GLY A 92 -3.35 6.81 -27.51
CA GLY A 92 -2.39 6.55 -26.43
C GLY A 92 -1.07 7.29 -26.63
N ILE A 93 -0.49 7.18 -27.82
CA ILE A 93 0.72 7.93 -28.22
C ILE A 93 0.48 9.45 -28.14
N VAL A 94 -0.68 9.93 -28.59
CA VAL A 94 -1.06 11.35 -28.46
C VAL A 94 -1.23 11.74 -26.98
N ALA A 95 -1.79 10.87 -26.14
CA ALA A 95 -2.03 11.14 -24.72
C ALA A 95 -0.74 11.28 -23.91
N ASN A 96 0.31 10.50 -24.22
CA ASN A 96 1.65 10.71 -23.66
C ASN A 96 2.20 12.09 -24.06
N ARG A 97 2.06 12.50 -25.34
CA ARG A 97 2.66 13.75 -25.85
C ARG A 97 1.90 15.04 -25.50
N ILE A 98 0.56 15.02 -25.46
CA ILE A 98 -0.24 16.24 -25.15
C ILE A 98 -0.88 16.21 -23.75
N GLY A 99 -0.83 15.08 -23.05
CA GLY A 99 -1.40 14.86 -21.72
C GLY A 99 -2.80 14.24 -21.74
N VAL A 100 -2.98 13.13 -21.01
CA VAL A 100 -4.21 12.31 -20.92
C VAL A 100 -5.50 13.14 -20.77
N LYS A 101 -5.50 14.23 -19.99
CA LYS A 101 -6.68 15.10 -19.83
C LYS A 101 -7.19 15.70 -21.15
N LYS A 102 -6.29 16.13 -22.05
CA LYS A 102 -6.70 16.75 -23.32
C LYS A 102 -7.33 15.73 -24.26
N VAL A 103 -6.79 14.51 -24.28
CA VAL A 103 -7.30 13.40 -25.08
C VAL A 103 -8.64 12.90 -24.51
N LEU A 104 -8.79 12.84 -23.18
CA LEU A 104 -10.07 12.57 -22.53
C LEU A 104 -11.16 13.60 -22.95
N ILE A 105 -10.84 14.89 -22.97
CA ILE A 105 -11.76 15.95 -23.43
C ILE A 105 -12.21 15.69 -24.88
N ILE A 106 -11.27 15.41 -25.80
CA ILE A 106 -11.58 15.06 -27.20
C ILE A 106 -12.51 13.83 -27.26
N GLY A 107 -12.29 12.84 -26.38
CA GLY A 107 -13.10 11.63 -26.30
C GLY A 107 -14.56 11.83 -25.86
N THR A 108 -14.92 12.98 -25.29
CA THR A 108 -16.32 13.29 -24.92
C THR A 108 -17.17 13.86 -26.06
N LEU A 109 -16.58 14.14 -27.23
CA LEU A 109 -17.26 14.91 -28.28
C LEU A 109 -18.07 14.07 -29.29
N GLY A 110 -17.74 12.78 -29.47
CA GLY A 110 -18.31 11.95 -30.56
C GLY A 110 -19.44 10.99 -30.19
N TYR A 111 -19.71 10.75 -28.91
CA TYR A 111 -20.80 9.86 -28.48
C TYR A 111 -22.19 10.49 -28.66
N ALA A 112 -22.35 11.79 -28.37
CA ALA A 112 -23.63 12.49 -28.55
C ALA A 112 -24.09 12.53 -30.04
N PRO A 113 -23.22 12.80 -31.04
CA PRO A 113 -23.54 12.61 -32.45
C PRO A 113 -24.04 11.20 -32.82
N TYR A 114 -23.47 10.14 -32.26
CA TYR A 114 -23.95 8.75 -32.48
C TYR A 114 -25.38 8.56 -31.95
N SER A 115 -25.67 8.99 -30.73
CA SER A 115 -27.03 8.88 -30.16
C SER A 115 -28.04 9.76 -30.90
N ALA A 116 -27.62 10.94 -31.38
CA ALA A 116 -28.42 11.77 -32.27
C ALA A 116 -28.70 11.07 -33.62
N SER A 117 -27.75 10.31 -34.16
CA SER A 117 -27.97 9.53 -35.37
C SER A 117 -28.96 8.38 -35.19
N LEU A 118 -28.92 7.69 -34.04
CA LEU A 118 -29.93 6.68 -33.68
C LEU A 118 -31.31 7.31 -33.48
N TYR A 119 -31.41 8.51 -32.88
CA TYR A 119 -32.65 9.28 -32.79
C TYR A 119 -33.22 9.62 -34.18
N VAL A 120 -32.40 10.21 -35.06
CA VAL A 120 -32.85 10.61 -36.41
C VAL A 120 -33.25 9.39 -37.24
N ASN A 121 -32.51 8.27 -37.16
CA ASN A 121 -32.92 7.04 -37.83
C ASN A 121 -34.19 6.42 -37.19
N ASN A 122 -34.34 6.49 -35.87
CA ASN A 122 -35.55 6.03 -35.19
C ASN A 122 -36.80 6.80 -35.67
N ARG A 123 -36.69 8.13 -35.80
CA ARG A 123 -37.80 9.06 -36.08
C ARG A 123 -38.06 9.33 -37.57
N TYR A 124 -37.03 9.24 -38.44
CA TYR A 124 -37.09 9.64 -39.85
C TYR A 124 -36.46 8.63 -40.83
N GLY A 125 -35.88 7.51 -40.37
CA GLY A 125 -35.31 6.47 -41.25
C GLY A 125 -33.99 6.83 -41.96
N THR A 126 -33.25 7.82 -41.43
CA THR A 126 -31.99 8.29 -42.05
C THR A 126 -30.80 7.37 -41.71
N GLU A 127 -30.61 6.30 -42.48
CA GLU A 127 -29.59 5.28 -42.21
C GLU A 127 -28.14 5.77 -42.34
N TRP A 128 -27.82 6.62 -43.33
CA TRP A 128 -26.44 7.09 -43.57
C TRP A 128 -25.83 7.79 -42.35
N PHE A 129 -26.67 8.53 -41.61
CA PHE A 129 -26.22 9.27 -40.43
C PHE A 129 -25.82 8.33 -39.30
N VAL A 130 -26.38 7.10 -39.24
CA VAL A 130 -25.97 6.07 -38.27
C VAL A 130 -24.55 5.59 -38.52
N LEU A 131 -24.12 5.51 -39.78
CA LEU A 131 -22.73 5.19 -40.13
C LEU A 131 -21.78 6.35 -39.82
N PHE A 132 -22.16 7.60 -40.17
CA PHE A 132 -21.40 8.79 -39.79
C PHE A 132 -21.27 8.94 -38.26
N GLY A 133 -22.36 8.69 -37.53
CA GLY A 133 -22.37 8.62 -36.07
C GLY A 133 -21.37 7.59 -35.55
N GLY A 134 -21.33 6.40 -36.15
CA GLY A 134 -20.32 5.37 -35.86
C GLY A 134 -18.89 5.84 -36.09
N VAL A 135 -18.61 6.60 -37.16
CA VAL A 135 -17.29 7.21 -37.38
C VAL A 135 -16.93 8.20 -36.27
N THR A 136 -17.83 9.12 -35.93
CA THR A 136 -17.59 10.09 -34.84
C THR A 136 -17.43 9.41 -33.48
N CYS A 137 -18.19 8.34 -33.24
CA CYS A 137 -18.08 7.53 -32.03
C CYS A 137 -16.75 6.77 -31.99
N GLY A 138 -16.28 6.19 -33.10
CA GLY A 138 -15.03 5.42 -33.14
C GLY A 138 -13.81 6.30 -32.83
N ILE A 139 -13.77 7.52 -33.39
CA ILE A 139 -12.69 8.49 -33.11
C ILE A 139 -12.73 8.94 -31.64
N ALA A 140 -13.91 9.28 -31.12
CA ALA A 140 -14.04 9.76 -29.74
C ALA A 140 -13.83 8.64 -28.70
N ALA A 141 -14.38 7.45 -28.94
CA ALA A 141 -14.14 6.27 -28.11
C ALA A 141 -12.66 5.91 -28.07
N SER A 142 -11.94 5.98 -29.19
CA SER A 142 -10.48 5.79 -29.22
C SER A 142 -9.73 6.72 -28.26
N ALA A 143 -10.09 8.01 -28.28
CA ALA A 143 -9.48 9.02 -27.40
C ALA A 143 -9.90 8.83 -25.93
N LEU A 144 -11.18 8.55 -25.69
CA LEU A 144 -11.73 8.35 -24.34
C LEU A 144 -11.12 7.11 -23.68
N TRP A 145 -11.14 5.98 -24.38
CA TRP A 145 -10.79 4.66 -23.86
C TRP A 145 -9.29 4.49 -23.59
N ALA A 146 -8.44 5.17 -24.36
CA ALA A 146 -7.01 5.31 -24.08
C ALA A 146 -6.75 6.14 -22.80
N SER A 147 -7.56 7.18 -22.57
CA SER A 147 -7.33 8.15 -21.48
C SER A 147 -7.95 7.72 -20.14
N GLU A 148 -9.17 7.14 -20.15
CA GLU A 148 -9.92 6.79 -18.95
C GLU A 148 -9.23 5.67 -18.16
N GLY A 149 -8.78 4.60 -18.82
CA GLY A 149 -8.13 3.46 -18.16
C GLY A 149 -6.72 3.79 -17.68
N ALA A 150 -6.02 4.67 -18.40
CA ALA A 150 -4.73 5.22 -17.97
C ALA A 150 -4.87 6.01 -16.65
N ILE A 151 -5.95 6.77 -16.49
CA ILE A 151 -6.26 7.47 -15.24
C ILE A 151 -6.70 6.48 -14.15
N ALA A 152 -7.59 5.54 -14.47
CA ALA A 152 -8.15 4.58 -13.52
C ALA A 152 -7.10 3.65 -12.90
N LEU A 153 -6.11 3.19 -13.69
CA LEU A 153 -5.00 2.36 -13.21
C LEU A 153 -3.78 3.18 -12.74
N GLY A 154 -3.46 4.28 -13.45
CA GLY A 154 -2.19 5.00 -13.28
C GLY A 154 -2.20 6.18 -12.32
N TYR A 155 -3.36 6.68 -11.87
CA TYR A 155 -3.40 7.71 -10.81
C TYR A 155 -3.39 7.09 -9.41
N GLY A 156 -3.73 5.81 -9.27
CA GLY A 156 -3.75 5.10 -8.00
C GLY A 156 -2.42 4.47 -7.63
N ASP A 157 -2.09 4.53 -6.35
CA ASP A 157 -1.06 3.68 -5.77
C ASP A 157 -1.41 2.21 -6.02
N VAL A 158 -0.37 1.38 -6.18
CA VAL A 158 -0.46 -0.04 -6.54
C VAL A 158 -1.50 -0.81 -5.71
N LYS A 159 -1.69 -0.42 -4.45
CA LYS A 159 -2.57 -1.00 -3.43
C LYS A 159 -4.07 -0.71 -3.55
N ASP A 160 -4.46 0.33 -4.28
CA ASP A 160 -5.87 0.71 -4.51
C ASP A 160 -6.32 0.49 -5.97
N ARG A 161 -5.48 -0.13 -6.82
CA ARG A 161 -5.75 -0.25 -8.27
C ARG A 161 -6.95 -1.15 -8.60
N GLY A 162 -7.16 -2.25 -7.89
CA GLY A 162 -8.34 -3.10 -8.08
C GLY A 162 -9.62 -2.32 -7.76
N LYS A 163 -9.65 -1.67 -6.60
CA LYS A 163 -10.76 -0.85 -6.11
C LYS A 163 -11.04 0.35 -7.00
N PHE A 164 -10.01 1.03 -7.52
CA PHE A 164 -10.18 2.17 -8.42
C PHE A 164 -10.69 1.73 -9.80
N ALA A 165 -10.16 0.64 -10.37
CA ALA A 165 -10.72 0.07 -11.60
C ALA A 165 -12.16 -0.45 -11.40
N GLY A 166 -12.47 -1.06 -10.24
CA GLY A 166 -13.80 -1.51 -9.88
C GLY A 166 -14.82 -0.38 -9.70
N ILE A 167 -14.39 0.76 -9.13
CA ILE A 167 -15.20 1.99 -9.07
C ILE A 167 -15.41 2.57 -10.47
N TRP A 168 -14.36 2.69 -11.28
CA TRP A 168 -14.44 3.20 -12.65
C TRP A 168 -15.40 2.38 -13.53
N LEU A 169 -15.23 1.06 -13.57
CA LEU A 169 -16.09 0.14 -14.34
C LEU A 169 -17.49 0.01 -13.72
N GLY A 170 -17.61 0.01 -12.38
CA GLY A 170 -18.91 0.02 -11.70
C GLY A 170 -19.74 1.27 -12.02
N LEU A 171 -19.10 2.45 -12.07
CA LEU A 171 -19.77 3.70 -12.47
C LEU A 171 -20.16 3.69 -13.96
N ARG A 172 -19.35 3.10 -14.86
CA ARG A 172 -19.72 2.89 -16.28
C ARG A 172 -21.06 2.17 -16.44
N GLU A 173 -21.30 1.12 -15.64
CA GLU A 173 -22.53 0.31 -15.72
C GLU A 173 -23.79 1.04 -15.22
N LEU A 174 -23.68 2.17 -14.50
CA LEU A 174 -24.82 3.03 -14.18
C LEU A 174 -25.58 3.50 -15.43
N GLY A 175 -24.90 3.62 -16.58
CA GLY A 175 -25.50 4.04 -17.84
C GLY A 175 -26.49 2.99 -18.32
N GLN A 176 -26.07 1.73 -18.33
CA GLN A 176 -26.93 0.59 -18.61
C GLN A 176 -28.07 0.47 -17.59
N LEU A 177 -27.80 0.64 -16.29
CA LEU A 177 -28.84 0.60 -15.25
C LEU A 177 -29.94 1.64 -15.47
N ILE A 178 -29.58 2.91 -15.71
CA ILE A 178 -30.55 4.00 -15.91
C ILE A 178 -31.32 3.79 -17.22
N GLY A 179 -30.63 3.55 -18.34
CA GLY A 179 -31.29 3.37 -19.63
C GLY A 179 -32.17 2.10 -19.70
N SER A 180 -31.80 1.03 -19.00
CA SER A 180 -32.62 -0.18 -18.90
C SER A 180 -33.80 -0.01 -17.94
N SER A 181 -33.64 0.75 -16.85
CA SER A 181 -34.75 1.11 -15.94
C SER A 181 -35.82 1.93 -16.67
N ILE A 182 -35.40 2.95 -17.44
CA ILE A 182 -36.30 3.76 -18.27
C ILE A 182 -37.05 2.86 -19.26
N GLN A 183 -36.34 2.02 -20.01
CA GLN A 183 -36.95 1.09 -20.97
C GLN A 183 -37.92 0.10 -20.31
N LEU A 184 -37.56 -0.48 -19.17
CA LEU A 184 -38.42 -1.41 -18.44
C LEU A 184 -39.71 -0.72 -18.03
N SER A 185 -39.64 0.50 -17.48
CA SER A 185 -40.83 1.26 -17.10
C SER A 185 -41.77 1.56 -18.29
N LEU A 186 -41.20 1.85 -19.47
CA LEU A 186 -41.95 2.09 -20.71
C LEU A 186 -42.54 0.80 -21.33
N ASN A 187 -41.90 -0.35 -21.16
CA ASN A 187 -42.30 -1.62 -21.79
C ASN A 187 -43.01 -2.60 -20.84
N VAL A 188 -43.15 -2.28 -19.55
CA VAL A 188 -43.73 -3.19 -18.52
C VAL A 188 -45.13 -3.72 -18.88
N LYS A 189 -45.89 -2.98 -19.70
CA LYS A 189 -47.25 -3.34 -20.16
C LYS A 189 -47.29 -3.91 -21.60
N SER A 190 -46.15 -4.16 -22.25
CA SER A 190 -46.07 -4.59 -23.66
C SER A 190 -45.20 -5.84 -23.84
N SER A 191 -45.80 -6.94 -24.28
CA SER A 191 -45.12 -8.20 -24.60
C SER A 191 -44.73 -8.34 -26.08
N SER A 192 -45.35 -7.57 -26.98
CA SER A 192 -45.15 -7.65 -28.44
C SER A 192 -43.78 -7.11 -28.88
N ARG A 193 -43.11 -7.81 -29.80
CA ARG A 193 -41.83 -7.40 -30.45
C ARG A 193 -41.96 -6.01 -31.08
N GLY A 194 -41.21 -5.02 -30.58
CA GLY A 194 -41.35 -3.61 -30.97
C GLY A 194 -40.08 -2.77 -30.78
N LYS A 195 -40.14 -1.53 -31.30
CA LYS A 195 -39.06 -0.53 -31.39
C LYS A 195 -39.06 0.39 -30.15
N VAL A 196 -37.90 0.92 -29.75
CA VAL A 196 -37.81 1.92 -28.66
C VAL A 196 -38.36 3.28 -29.13
N GLY A 197 -39.10 3.99 -28.27
CA GLY A 197 -39.67 5.30 -28.58
C GLY A 197 -38.62 6.43 -28.65
N TYR A 198 -38.76 7.32 -29.64
CA TYR A 198 -37.80 8.37 -29.97
C TYR A 198 -37.48 9.35 -28.81
N SER A 199 -38.41 9.58 -27.89
CA SER A 199 -38.22 10.42 -26.70
C SER A 199 -37.10 9.91 -25.78
N THR A 200 -36.88 8.60 -25.72
CA THR A 200 -35.83 7.96 -24.90
C THR A 200 -34.44 8.46 -25.29
N TYR A 201 -34.18 8.62 -26.58
CA TYR A 201 -32.87 9.05 -27.09
C TYR A 201 -32.56 10.50 -26.70
N LEU A 202 -33.55 11.39 -26.62
CA LEU A 202 -33.34 12.79 -26.24
C LEU A 202 -32.80 12.91 -24.81
N VAL A 203 -33.30 12.09 -23.88
CA VAL A 203 -32.80 12.02 -22.49
C VAL A 203 -31.37 11.49 -22.46
N LEU A 204 -31.08 10.45 -23.25
CA LEU A 204 -29.75 9.82 -23.31
C LEU A 204 -28.70 10.74 -23.96
N ILE A 205 -29.07 11.52 -24.98
CA ILE A 205 -28.23 12.57 -25.59
C ILE A 205 -27.94 13.66 -24.56
N ALA A 206 -28.94 14.13 -23.80
CA ALA A 206 -28.75 15.14 -22.76
C ALA A 206 -27.78 14.67 -21.65
N LEU A 207 -27.84 13.39 -21.26
CA LEU A 207 -26.88 12.79 -20.33
C LEU A 207 -25.46 12.72 -20.93
N GLN A 208 -25.32 12.39 -22.22
CA GLN A 208 -24.02 12.41 -22.91
C GLN A 208 -23.39 13.81 -22.95
N CYS A 209 -24.17 14.88 -23.10
CA CYS A 209 -23.65 16.25 -23.07
C CYS A 209 -22.97 16.64 -21.75
N LEU A 210 -23.22 15.92 -20.64
CA LEU A 210 -22.58 16.17 -19.34
C LEU A 210 -21.11 15.71 -19.27
N GLY A 211 -20.67 14.83 -20.17
CA GLY A 211 -19.30 14.29 -20.15
C GLY A 211 -18.21 15.36 -20.37
N LEU A 212 -18.45 16.31 -21.27
CA LEU A 212 -17.51 17.40 -21.56
C LEU A 212 -17.27 18.31 -20.34
N PRO A 213 -18.30 18.84 -19.64
CA PRO A 213 -18.13 19.51 -18.35
C PRO A 213 -17.34 18.69 -17.31
N LEU A 214 -17.63 17.39 -17.18
CA LEU A 214 -16.92 16.51 -16.25
C LEU A 214 -15.44 16.35 -16.61
N ALA A 215 -15.09 16.26 -17.90
CA ALA A 215 -13.69 16.16 -18.35
C ALA A 215 -12.85 17.39 -18.00
N PHE A 216 -13.46 18.57 -17.84
CA PHE A 216 -12.76 19.75 -17.31
C PHE A 216 -12.45 19.65 -15.80
N LEU A 217 -13.18 18.85 -15.02
CA LEU A 217 -12.92 18.66 -13.59
C LEU A 217 -11.72 17.73 -13.31
N VAL A 218 -11.35 16.85 -14.24
CA VAL A 218 -10.20 15.94 -14.10
C VAL A 218 -8.89 16.72 -13.92
N SER A 219 -7.98 16.23 -13.08
CA SER A 219 -6.66 16.80 -12.84
C SER A 219 -5.65 16.30 -13.88
N PRO A 220 -4.71 17.14 -14.36
CA PRO A 220 -3.49 16.65 -15.02
C PRO A 220 -2.67 15.76 -14.07
N PRO A 221 -1.91 14.76 -14.56
CA PRO A 221 -1.13 13.84 -13.71
C PRO A 221 -0.22 14.55 -12.72
N GLU A 222 0.48 15.60 -13.17
CA GLU A 222 1.45 16.36 -12.39
C GLU A 222 0.81 17.24 -11.30
N LYS A 223 -0.53 17.22 -11.22
CA LYS A 223 -1.34 17.94 -10.22
C LYS A 223 -2.18 17.00 -9.35
N VAL A 224 -2.07 15.68 -9.53
CA VAL A 224 -2.64 14.69 -8.61
C VAL A 224 -1.89 14.76 -7.28
N ILE A 225 -2.58 14.55 -6.16
CA ILE A 225 -2.00 14.53 -4.81
C ILE A 225 -2.48 13.26 -4.10
N HIS A 226 -1.56 12.37 -3.78
CA HIS A 226 -1.81 11.10 -3.09
C HIS A 226 -2.17 11.34 -1.61
N SER A 227 -2.64 10.30 -0.92
CA SER A 227 -3.10 10.38 0.48
C SER A 227 -2.00 10.81 1.46
N ASP A 228 -0.77 10.35 1.22
CA ASP A 228 0.45 10.75 1.92
C ASP A 228 0.96 12.17 1.57
N GLY A 229 0.43 12.77 0.51
CA GLY A 229 0.83 14.09 0.02
C GLY A 229 1.82 14.09 -1.15
N ARG A 230 2.32 12.93 -1.61
CA ARG A 230 3.12 12.85 -2.86
C ARG A 230 2.33 13.45 -4.01
N ARG A 231 3.01 14.26 -4.85
CA ARG A 231 2.43 14.74 -6.12
C ARG A 231 2.60 13.66 -7.19
N GLY A 232 1.66 13.58 -8.12
CA GLY A 232 1.77 12.65 -9.26
C GLY A 232 3.03 12.93 -10.07
N ARG A 233 3.78 11.85 -10.40
CA ARG A 233 5.08 11.92 -11.09
C ARG A 233 4.99 12.75 -12.39
N VAL A 234 6.01 13.57 -12.65
CA VAL A 234 6.07 14.43 -13.84
C VAL A 234 6.27 13.57 -15.09
N VAL A 235 5.38 13.72 -16.06
CA VAL A 235 5.46 13.04 -17.38
C VAL A 235 6.51 13.75 -18.25
N ALA A 236 7.37 12.99 -18.95
CA ALA A 236 8.46 13.55 -19.75
C ALA A 236 7.95 14.11 -21.09
N LYS A 237 7.80 15.44 -21.18
CA LYS A 237 7.06 16.11 -22.27
C LYS A 237 7.72 16.13 -23.66
N ASN A 238 8.92 15.57 -23.80
CA ASN A 238 9.78 15.79 -24.97
C ASN A 238 10.05 14.54 -25.84
N THR A 239 9.29 13.44 -25.69
CA THR A 239 9.46 12.28 -26.58
C THR A 239 8.96 12.55 -28.01
N THR A 240 9.73 12.07 -28.99
CA THR A 240 9.35 12.15 -30.41
C THR A 240 8.32 11.08 -30.76
N LEU A 241 7.59 11.31 -31.86
CA LEU A 241 6.65 10.31 -32.39
C LEU A 241 7.36 8.97 -32.72
N LYS A 242 8.64 9.02 -33.11
CA LYS A 242 9.45 7.84 -33.44
C LYS A 242 9.80 7.03 -32.18
N GLU A 243 10.11 7.70 -31.06
CA GLU A 243 10.29 7.01 -29.77
C GLU A 243 8.98 6.39 -29.27
N GLU A 244 7.86 7.11 -29.28
CA GLU A 244 6.59 6.56 -28.77
C GLU A 244 6.10 5.36 -29.61
N MET A 245 6.29 5.39 -30.94
CA MET A 245 6.07 4.21 -31.78
C MET A 245 7.04 3.06 -31.46
N ARG A 246 8.32 3.35 -31.15
CA ARG A 246 9.32 2.35 -30.72
C ARG A 246 8.97 1.76 -29.35
N LYS A 247 8.56 2.57 -28.36
CA LYS A 247 8.05 2.14 -27.04
C LYS A 247 6.84 1.21 -27.22
N THR A 248 5.87 1.63 -28.03
CA THR A 248 4.67 0.83 -28.34
C THR A 248 5.04 -0.53 -28.97
N TRP A 249 6.00 -0.56 -29.89
CA TRP A 249 6.47 -1.79 -30.53
C TRP A 249 7.31 -2.69 -29.59
N LYS A 250 8.16 -2.11 -28.73
CA LYS A 250 8.81 -2.81 -27.60
C LYS A 250 7.73 -3.47 -26.72
N LEU A 251 6.69 -2.73 -26.35
CA LEU A 251 5.62 -3.16 -25.45
C LEU A 251 4.77 -4.30 -26.04
N ILE A 252 4.35 -4.22 -27.31
CA ILE A 252 3.65 -5.31 -28.02
C ILE A 252 4.48 -6.61 -28.00
N LYS A 253 5.82 -6.50 -28.11
CA LYS A 253 6.74 -7.65 -28.09
C LYS A 253 7.06 -8.20 -26.69
N ARG A 254 6.78 -7.47 -25.60
CA ARG A 254 6.98 -8.01 -24.24
C ARG A 254 6.02 -9.17 -24.01
N LYS A 255 6.54 -10.31 -23.52
CA LYS A 255 5.82 -11.60 -23.42
C LYS A 255 4.47 -11.47 -22.72
N GLN A 256 4.40 -10.65 -21.68
CA GLN A 256 3.21 -10.36 -20.88
C GLN A 256 2.08 -9.77 -21.74
N MET A 257 2.38 -8.76 -22.57
CA MET A 257 1.40 -8.11 -23.44
C MET A 257 1.05 -8.99 -24.64
N PHE A 258 2.05 -9.62 -25.27
CA PHE A 258 1.86 -10.49 -26.43
C PHE A 258 0.91 -11.66 -26.13
N LEU A 259 1.09 -12.32 -24.98
CA LEU A 259 0.25 -13.45 -24.55
C LEU A 259 -1.14 -13.03 -24.04
N LEU A 260 -1.41 -11.73 -23.81
CA LEU A 260 -2.76 -11.21 -23.55
C LEU A 260 -3.57 -10.97 -24.85
N ILE A 261 -2.93 -10.83 -26.02
CA ILE A 261 -3.63 -10.55 -27.29
C ILE A 261 -4.79 -11.52 -27.57
N PRO A 262 -4.67 -12.86 -27.35
CA PRO A 262 -5.79 -13.79 -27.56
C PRO A 262 -7.02 -13.50 -26.68
N ILE A 263 -6.86 -13.21 -25.38
CA ILE A 263 -8.00 -12.93 -24.49
C ILE A 263 -8.65 -11.58 -24.79
N LEU A 264 -7.85 -10.58 -25.18
CA LEU A 264 -8.35 -9.27 -25.61
C LEU A 264 -9.26 -9.38 -26.84
N ILE A 265 -8.86 -10.16 -27.85
CA ILE A 265 -9.68 -10.47 -29.03
C ILE A 265 -10.87 -11.39 -28.65
N GLY A 266 -10.74 -12.20 -27.60
CA GLY A 266 -11.75 -13.13 -27.11
C GLY A 266 -12.91 -12.52 -26.33
N PHE A 267 -12.80 -11.28 -25.81
CA PHE A 267 -13.78 -10.74 -24.86
C PHE A 267 -15.21 -10.54 -25.41
N GLN A 268 -15.36 -9.96 -26.61
CA GLN A 268 -16.66 -9.43 -27.04
C GLN A 268 -17.64 -10.49 -27.55
N TRP A 269 -17.16 -11.69 -27.92
CA TRP A 269 -17.95 -12.74 -28.55
C TRP A 269 -19.17 -13.17 -27.70
N ASN A 270 -18.97 -13.32 -26.39
CA ASN A 270 -20.04 -13.67 -25.46
C ASN A 270 -21.15 -12.59 -25.44
N GLY A 271 -20.78 -11.31 -25.56
CA GLY A 271 -21.71 -10.19 -25.61
C GLY A 271 -22.58 -10.20 -26.88
N THR A 272 -21.99 -10.50 -28.03
CA THR A 272 -22.73 -10.69 -29.29
C THR A 272 -23.70 -11.87 -29.18
N TYR A 273 -23.24 -13.02 -28.67
CA TYR A 273 -24.11 -14.18 -28.45
C TYR A 273 -25.29 -13.84 -27.53
N LEU A 274 -25.02 -13.18 -26.39
CA LEU A 274 -26.03 -12.79 -25.39
C LEU A 274 -27.11 -11.88 -25.98
N GLY A 275 -26.73 -10.92 -26.82
CA GLY A 275 -27.66 -10.03 -27.53
C GLY A 275 -28.54 -10.78 -28.54
N ILE A 276 -27.97 -11.73 -29.29
CA ILE A 276 -28.71 -12.58 -30.24
C ILE A 276 -29.67 -13.51 -29.49
N TYR A 277 -29.19 -14.18 -28.43
CA TYR A 277 -29.97 -15.07 -27.56
C TYR A 277 -31.21 -14.37 -26.99
N MET A 278 -31.02 -13.19 -26.37
CA MET A 278 -32.12 -12.40 -25.82
C MET A 278 -33.09 -11.95 -26.91
N THR A 279 -32.60 -11.48 -28.06
CA THR A 279 -33.44 -10.99 -29.18
C THR A 279 -34.23 -12.11 -29.85
N LYS A 280 -33.71 -13.35 -29.87
CA LYS A 280 -34.37 -14.51 -30.48
C LYS A 280 -35.42 -15.14 -29.56
N TYR A 281 -35.12 -15.30 -28.27
CA TYR A 281 -35.91 -16.15 -27.36
C TYR A 281 -36.73 -15.40 -26.31
N PHE A 282 -36.62 -14.08 -26.13
CA PHE A 282 -37.32 -13.35 -25.05
C PHE A 282 -38.24 -12.23 -25.53
N SER A 283 -39.34 -12.01 -24.81
CA SER A 283 -40.28 -10.90 -25.00
C SER A 283 -39.60 -9.53 -24.82
N VAL A 284 -40.21 -8.43 -25.28
CA VAL A 284 -39.62 -7.09 -25.07
C VAL A 284 -39.50 -6.73 -23.59
N ARG A 285 -40.56 -6.96 -22.80
CA ARG A 285 -40.54 -6.73 -21.36
C ARG A 285 -39.48 -7.59 -20.65
N ALA A 286 -39.34 -8.85 -21.02
CA ALA A 286 -38.29 -9.73 -20.50
C ALA A 286 -36.87 -9.34 -20.93
N ARG A 287 -36.67 -8.84 -22.17
CA ARG A 287 -35.38 -8.27 -22.61
C ARG A 287 -34.99 -7.02 -21.83
N THR A 288 -35.93 -6.10 -21.58
CA THR A 288 -35.64 -4.89 -20.79
C THR A 288 -35.34 -5.20 -19.33
N LEU A 289 -36.01 -6.19 -18.73
CA LEU A 289 -35.66 -6.73 -17.41
C LEU A 289 -34.26 -7.39 -17.43
N GLY A 290 -33.95 -8.18 -18.47
CA GLY A 290 -32.64 -8.80 -18.66
C GLY A 290 -31.51 -7.77 -18.76
N ALA A 291 -31.71 -6.70 -19.53
CA ALA A 291 -30.75 -5.59 -19.64
C ALA A 291 -30.53 -4.85 -18.31
N LEU A 292 -31.57 -4.72 -17.48
CA LEU A 292 -31.45 -4.13 -16.14
C LEU A 292 -30.67 -5.05 -15.18
N VAL A 293 -31.07 -6.32 -15.06
CA VAL A 293 -30.37 -7.29 -14.18
C VAL A 293 -28.94 -7.55 -14.66
N SER A 294 -28.69 -7.47 -15.98
CA SER A 294 -27.34 -7.47 -16.55
C SER A 294 -26.47 -6.33 -16.02
N GLY A 295 -27.03 -5.11 -15.93
CA GLY A 295 -26.34 -3.95 -15.37
C GLY A 295 -26.08 -4.12 -13.87
N VAL A 296 -27.01 -4.70 -13.11
CA VAL A 296 -26.82 -4.99 -11.68
C VAL A 296 -25.70 -6.01 -11.50
N ALA A 297 -25.74 -7.12 -12.25
CA ALA A 297 -24.72 -8.17 -12.20
C ALA A 297 -23.33 -7.67 -12.62
N ALA A 298 -23.25 -6.82 -13.65
CA ALA A 298 -22.01 -6.18 -14.08
C ALA A 298 -21.46 -5.18 -13.06
N THR A 299 -22.32 -4.33 -12.49
CA THR A 299 -21.93 -3.37 -11.43
C THR A 299 -21.42 -4.13 -10.20
N PHE A 300 -22.12 -5.19 -9.80
CA PHE A 300 -21.72 -6.05 -8.69
C PHE A 300 -20.38 -6.76 -8.97
N ALA A 301 -20.20 -7.34 -10.16
CA ALA A 301 -18.93 -7.96 -10.56
C ALA A 301 -17.75 -6.99 -10.45
N ASN A 302 -17.88 -5.79 -11.04
CA ASN A 302 -16.81 -4.79 -11.06
C ASN A 302 -16.44 -4.30 -9.65
N ILE A 303 -17.44 -4.03 -8.78
CA ILE A 303 -17.19 -3.61 -7.39
C ILE A 303 -16.65 -4.76 -6.54
N PHE A 304 -17.23 -5.96 -6.64
CA PHE A 304 -16.81 -7.14 -5.89
C PHE A 304 -15.37 -7.52 -6.21
N TRP A 305 -15.04 -7.70 -7.49
CA TRP A 305 -13.68 -8.09 -7.89
C TRP A 305 -12.67 -6.96 -7.67
N GLY A 306 -13.06 -5.70 -7.85
CA GLY A 306 -12.19 -4.57 -7.51
C GLY A 306 -11.77 -4.55 -6.05
N TRP A 307 -12.72 -4.76 -5.13
CA TRP A 307 -12.40 -4.93 -3.71
C TRP A 307 -11.61 -6.22 -3.45
N PHE A 308 -12.01 -7.34 -4.04
CA PHE A 308 -11.39 -8.66 -3.85
C PHE A 308 -9.92 -8.72 -4.30
N TYR A 309 -9.54 -7.97 -5.35
CA TYR A 309 -8.18 -7.95 -5.88
C TYR A 309 -7.18 -7.09 -5.07
N ASP A 310 -7.69 -6.16 -4.25
CA ASP A 310 -6.89 -5.39 -3.29
C ASP A 310 -7.00 -5.97 -1.86
N LEU A 311 -7.61 -7.16 -1.70
CA LEU A 311 -7.54 -7.93 -0.46
C LEU A 311 -6.12 -8.41 -0.19
N LYS A 312 -5.79 -8.42 1.09
CA LYS A 312 -4.45 -8.57 1.64
C LYS A 312 -4.15 -9.98 2.14
N TYR A 313 -5.16 -10.85 2.21
CA TYR A 313 -5.02 -12.30 2.40
C TYR A 313 -3.97 -12.96 1.50
N PHE A 314 -3.99 -12.64 0.20
CA PHE A 314 -3.33 -13.44 -0.83
C PHE A 314 -2.20 -12.68 -1.54
N ARG A 315 -1.04 -13.34 -1.69
CA ARG A 315 0.05 -12.84 -2.55
C ARG A 315 -0.47 -12.74 -4.00
N ARG A 316 -0.24 -11.60 -4.67
CA ARG A 316 -0.78 -11.33 -6.03
C ARG A 316 -0.58 -12.45 -7.06
N PRO A 317 0.58 -13.14 -7.14
CA PRO A 317 0.77 -14.26 -8.06
C PRO A 317 -0.10 -15.48 -7.73
N THR A 318 -0.46 -15.68 -6.46
CA THR A 318 -1.38 -16.75 -6.01
C THR A 318 -2.82 -16.36 -6.32
N LEU A 319 -3.19 -15.12 -5.99
CA LEU A 319 -4.52 -14.57 -6.26
C LEU A 319 -4.87 -14.64 -7.76
N ALA A 320 -3.93 -14.25 -8.63
CA ALA A 320 -4.09 -14.36 -10.09
C ALA A 320 -4.40 -15.80 -10.54
N LYS A 321 -3.68 -16.80 -10.01
CA LYS A 321 -3.85 -18.23 -10.35
C LYS A 321 -5.19 -18.77 -9.88
N VAL A 322 -5.60 -18.44 -8.65
CA VAL A 322 -6.88 -18.88 -8.07
C VAL A 322 -8.06 -18.27 -8.81
N CYS A 323 -8.05 -16.95 -9.05
CA CYS A 323 -9.10 -16.27 -9.79
C CYS A 323 -9.20 -16.81 -11.23
N TRP A 324 -8.08 -16.98 -11.93
CA TRP A 324 -8.06 -17.54 -13.28
C TRP A 324 -8.60 -18.98 -13.35
N ALA A 325 -8.22 -19.85 -12.41
CA ALA A 325 -8.73 -21.22 -12.35
C ALA A 325 -10.25 -21.25 -12.13
N PHE A 326 -10.76 -20.42 -11.19
CA PHE A 326 -12.20 -20.24 -10.97
C PHE A 326 -12.91 -19.75 -12.24
N PHE A 327 -12.36 -18.73 -12.90
CA PHE A 327 -12.91 -18.17 -14.13
C PHE A 327 -13.01 -19.19 -15.27
N VAL A 328 -11.94 -19.93 -15.55
CA VAL A 328 -11.95 -20.99 -16.59
C VAL A 328 -13.02 -22.06 -16.30
N VAL A 329 -13.10 -22.56 -15.06
CA VAL A 329 -14.08 -23.60 -14.67
C VAL A 329 -15.52 -23.08 -14.81
N CYS A 330 -15.82 -21.90 -14.28
CA CYS A 330 -17.16 -21.33 -14.34
C CYS A 330 -17.59 -20.96 -15.77
N MET A 331 -16.66 -20.47 -16.61
CA MET A 331 -16.97 -20.10 -18.00
C MET A 331 -17.27 -21.33 -18.86
N LEU A 332 -16.46 -22.39 -18.75
CA LEU A 332 -16.71 -23.66 -19.44
C LEU A 332 -18.04 -24.30 -19.00
N GLY A 333 -18.36 -24.25 -17.71
CA GLY A 333 -19.67 -24.66 -17.20
C GLY A 333 -20.83 -23.83 -17.78
N SER A 334 -20.65 -22.50 -17.88
CA SER A 334 -21.65 -21.59 -18.45
C SER A 334 -21.87 -21.83 -19.95
N PHE A 335 -20.84 -22.16 -20.72
CA PHE A 335 -20.99 -22.58 -22.12
C PHE A 335 -21.82 -23.87 -22.23
N GLY A 336 -21.56 -24.88 -21.37
CA GLY A 336 -22.35 -26.12 -21.32
C GLY A 336 -23.84 -25.88 -21.03
N TRP A 337 -24.15 -24.97 -20.11
CA TRP A 337 -25.55 -24.58 -19.82
C TRP A 337 -26.19 -23.90 -21.04
N GLN A 338 -25.50 -22.99 -21.72
CA GLN A 338 -26.05 -22.32 -22.90
C GLN A 338 -26.23 -23.26 -24.10
N VAL A 339 -25.34 -24.22 -24.33
CA VAL A 339 -25.54 -25.27 -25.36
C VAL A 339 -26.78 -26.11 -25.05
N SER A 340 -27.00 -26.45 -23.78
CA SER A 340 -28.21 -27.16 -23.33
C SER A 340 -29.49 -26.33 -23.57
N ASN A 341 -29.44 -25.01 -23.35
CA ASN A 341 -30.57 -24.10 -23.60
C ASN A 341 -30.83 -23.89 -25.11
N GLU A 342 -29.80 -23.67 -25.92
CA GLU A 342 -29.93 -23.54 -27.38
C GLU A 342 -30.55 -24.78 -28.01
N LYS A 343 -30.18 -25.98 -27.55
CA LYS A 343 -30.80 -27.21 -28.05
C LYS A 343 -32.28 -27.29 -27.64
N LEU A 344 -32.58 -27.07 -26.36
CA LEU A 344 -33.95 -27.12 -25.84
C LEU A 344 -34.89 -26.12 -26.55
N TYR A 345 -34.44 -24.89 -26.79
CA TYR A 345 -35.26 -23.85 -27.42
C TYR A 345 -35.20 -23.84 -28.95
N GLY A 346 -34.15 -24.42 -29.54
CA GLY A 346 -33.99 -24.58 -30.99
C GLY A 346 -34.82 -25.72 -31.57
N ASP A 347 -34.90 -26.85 -30.85
CA ASP A 347 -35.65 -28.05 -31.26
C ASP A 347 -37.17 -27.92 -30.97
N SER A 348 -37.61 -26.82 -30.33
CA SER A 348 -38.99 -26.58 -29.91
C SER A 348 -39.88 -25.98 -31.02
N ASN A 349 -41.06 -26.56 -31.22
CA ASN A 349 -42.10 -26.09 -32.14
C ASN A 349 -43.46 -26.05 -31.41
N PRO A 350 -44.18 -24.90 -31.31
CA PRO A 350 -43.85 -23.58 -31.88
C PRO A 350 -42.61 -22.93 -31.27
N ARG A 351 -42.07 -21.91 -31.96
CA ARG A 351 -40.88 -21.17 -31.53
C ARG A 351 -41.05 -20.58 -30.13
N VAL A 352 -40.13 -20.90 -29.22
CA VAL A 352 -40.14 -20.42 -27.84
C VAL A 352 -40.03 -18.90 -27.78
N THR A 353 -40.94 -18.27 -27.03
CA THR A 353 -40.78 -16.90 -26.53
C THR A 353 -40.92 -16.93 -25.01
N LEU A 354 -39.78 -16.85 -24.31
CA LEU A 354 -39.72 -16.73 -22.87
C LEU A 354 -40.16 -15.34 -22.45
N ASP A 355 -41.01 -15.30 -21.44
CA ASP A 355 -41.55 -14.08 -20.84
C ASP A 355 -41.64 -14.30 -19.33
N TRP A 356 -41.67 -13.26 -18.51
CA TRP A 356 -41.44 -13.41 -17.06
C TRP A 356 -42.54 -14.20 -16.31
N ASP A 357 -43.69 -14.40 -16.95
CA ASP A 357 -44.84 -15.18 -16.51
C ASP A 357 -44.86 -16.61 -17.11
N ASN A 358 -43.97 -16.93 -18.05
CA ASN A 358 -43.90 -18.25 -18.68
C ASN A 358 -43.08 -19.26 -17.85
N PRO A 359 -43.58 -20.48 -17.61
CA PRO A 359 -42.81 -21.53 -16.95
C PRO A 359 -41.55 -21.85 -17.75
N GLY A 360 -40.40 -21.86 -17.08
CA GLY A 360 -39.08 -22.06 -17.69
C GLY A 360 -38.28 -20.77 -17.94
N PHE A 361 -38.88 -19.58 -17.84
CA PHE A 361 -38.18 -18.28 -17.95
C PHE A 361 -36.91 -18.21 -17.11
N GLY A 362 -37.01 -18.58 -15.83
CA GLY A 362 -35.88 -18.55 -14.89
C GLY A 362 -34.66 -19.37 -15.32
N ARG A 363 -34.82 -20.44 -16.10
CA ARG A 363 -33.70 -21.26 -16.59
C ARG A 363 -32.82 -20.51 -17.59
N GLY A 364 -33.43 -19.90 -18.60
CA GLY A 364 -32.70 -19.13 -19.62
C GLY A 364 -32.27 -17.75 -19.11
N PHE A 365 -33.05 -17.17 -18.20
CA PHE A 365 -32.70 -15.89 -17.57
C PHE A 365 -31.52 -16.02 -16.60
N ALA A 366 -31.45 -17.10 -15.80
CA ALA A 366 -30.34 -17.30 -14.88
C ALA A 366 -29.01 -17.57 -15.61
N SER A 367 -29.00 -18.36 -16.69
CA SER A 367 -27.78 -18.61 -17.47
C SER A 367 -27.27 -17.33 -18.17
N MET A 368 -28.20 -16.50 -18.66
CA MET A 368 -27.94 -15.17 -19.19
C MET A 368 -27.26 -14.28 -18.13
N VAL A 369 -27.87 -14.12 -16.96
CA VAL A 369 -27.33 -13.27 -15.87
C VAL A 369 -25.97 -13.78 -15.37
N PHE A 370 -25.80 -15.11 -15.24
CA PHE A 370 -24.55 -15.72 -14.82
C PHE A 370 -23.43 -15.51 -15.86
N LEU A 371 -23.71 -15.69 -17.15
CA LEU A 371 -22.75 -15.42 -18.23
C LEU A 371 -22.37 -13.93 -18.30
N ARG A 372 -23.29 -13.00 -18.04
CA ARG A 372 -22.99 -11.56 -17.95
C ARG A 372 -22.08 -11.25 -16.76
N PHE A 373 -22.36 -11.80 -15.57
CA PHE A 373 -21.51 -11.66 -14.39
C PHE A 373 -20.10 -12.19 -14.66
N LEU A 374 -19.98 -13.40 -15.22
CA LEU A 374 -18.68 -13.98 -15.55
C LEU A 374 -17.93 -13.15 -16.59
N ASN A 375 -18.58 -12.67 -17.65
CA ASN A 375 -17.89 -11.90 -18.69
C ASN A 375 -17.26 -10.61 -18.13
N GLU A 376 -18.00 -9.87 -17.30
CA GLU A 376 -17.46 -8.66 -16.63
C GLU A 376 -16.41 -9.01 -15.55
N SER A 377 -16.52 -10.17 -14.91
CA SER A 377 -15.49 -10.66 -13.97
C SER A 377 -14.15 -10.92 -14.65
N HIS A 378 -14.16 -11.63 -15.80
CA HIS A 378 -12.96 -11.85 -16.63
C HIS A 378 -12.42 -10.53 -17.20
N TYR A 379 -13.33 -9.61 -17.56
CA TYR A 379 -12.98 -8.29 -18.08
C TYR A 379 -12.18 -7.49 -17.06
N MET A 380 -12.74 -7.33 -15.85
CA MET A 380 -12.09 -6.68 -14.71
C MET A 380 -10.76 -7.36 -14.32
N PHE A 381 -10.68 -8.69 -14.44
CA PHE A 381 -9.43 -9.44 -14.21
C PHE A 381 -8.28 -9.01 -15.13
N VAL A 382 -8.52 -8.78 -16.42
CA VAL A 382 -7.44 -8.38 -17.35
C VAL A 382 -6.99 -6.93 -17.13
N TYR A 383 -7.89 -6.01 -16.74
CA TYR A 383 -7.47 -4.67 -16.32
C TYR A 383 -6.60 -4.70 -15.06
N TRP A 384 -6.95 -5.54 -14.09
CA TRP A 384 -6.11 -5.76 -12.91
C TRP A 384 -4.76 -6.41 -13.26
N LEU A 385 -4.72 -7.41 -14.14
CA LEU A 385 -3.46 -8.01 -14.61
C LEU A 385 -2.53 -6.95 -15.24
N VAL A 386 -3.05 -6.08 -16.11
CA VAL A 386 -2.26 -5.00 -16.73
C VAL A 386 -1.76 -4.00 -15.68
N GLY A 387 -2.61 -3.62 -14.72
CA GLY A 387 -2.23 -2.80 -13.55
C GLY A 387 -1.29 -3.49 -12.56
N ALA A 388 -1.10 -4.81 -12.66
CA ALA A 388 -0.15 -5.61 -11.88
C ALA A 388 1.21 -5.82 -12.58
N PHE A 389 1.30 -5.60 -13.90
CA PHE A 389 2.56 -5.70 -14.65
C PHE A 389 3.34 -4.39 -14.78
N PHE A 390 2.66 -3.24 -14.88
CA PHE A 390 3.29 -1.95 -15.17
C PHE A 390 2.99 -0.91 -14.08
N ASP A 391 3.98 -0.11 -13.67
CA ASP A 391 3.78 0.97 -12.68
C ASP A 391 3.69 2.38 -13.31
N ASP A 392 4.47 2.65 -14.35
CA ASP A 392 4.61 3.99 -14.90
C ASP A 392 3.43 4.38 -15.80
N ILE A 393 3.01 5.65 -15.71
CA ILE A 393 1.79 6.13 -16.40
C ILE A 393 1.95 6.20 -17.92
N GLU A 394 3.16 6.36 -18.46
CA GLU A 394 3.41 6.36 -19.91
C GLU A 394 3.22 4.95 -20.49
N THR A 395 3.80 3.92 -19.86
CA THR A 395 3.59 2.52 -20.23
C THR A 395 2.16 2.08 -19.97
N LEU A 396 1.54 2.45 -18.83
CA LEU A 396 0.13 2.13 -18.57
C LEU A 396 -0.80 2.76 -19.61
N THR A 397 -0.53 3.99 -20.07
CA THR A 397 -1.30 4.62 -21.15
C THR A 397 -1.19 3.83 -22.45
N LEU A 398 0.01 3.40 -22.83
CA LEU A 398 0.21 2.57 -24.03
C LEU A 398 -0.38 1.15 -23.85
N ALA A 399 -0.21 0.52 -22.69
CA ALA A 399 -0.71 -0.83 -22.40
C ALA A 399 -2.24 -0.87 -22.42
N VAL A 400 -2.92 0.09 -21.77
CA VAL A 400 -4.37 0.26 -21.87
C VAL A 400 -4.77 0.52 -23.32
N SER A 401 -4.06 1.39 -24.04
CA SER A 401 -4.38 1.67 -25.45
C SER A 401 -4.26 0.43 -26.35
N LEU A 402 -3.30 -0.46 -26.09
CA LEU A 402 -3.15 -1.75 -26.76
C LEU A 402 -4.25 -2.75 -26.36
N VAL A 403 -4.61 -2.83 -25.07
CA VAL A 403 -5.80 -3.56 -24.58
C VAL A 403 -7.02 -3.15 -25.38
N ARG A 404 -7.31 -1.85 -25.47
CA ARG A 404 -8.43 -1.29 -26.24
C ARG A 404 -8.34 -1.58 -27.74
N THR A 405 -7.15 -1.52 -28.33
CA THR A 405 -6.90 -1.88 -29.74
C THR A 405 -7.29 -3.34 -30.02
N PHE A 406 -6.85 -4.31 -29.20
CA PHE A 406 -7.15 -5.73 -29.42
C PHE A 406 -8.58 -6.12 -29.00
N GLU A 407 -9.13 -5.51 -27.95
CA GLU A 407 -10.59 -5.54 -27.65
C GLU A 407 -11.41 -5.09 -28.87
N SER A 408 -10.95 -4.04 -29.57
CA SER A 408 -11.63 -3.50 -30.75
C SER A 408 -11.51 -4.39 -31.98
N VAL A 409 -10.41 -5.15 -32.14
CA VAL A 409 -10.31 -6.19 -33.19
C VAL A 409 -11.37 -7.27 -32.93
N GLY A 410 -11.42 -7.81 -31.72
CA GLY A 410 -12.43 -8.80 -31.31
C GLY A 410 -13.85 -8.28 -31.50
N SER A 411 -14.09 -7.04 -31.07
CA SER A 411 -15.40 -6.39 -31.16
C SER A 411 -15.84 -6.12 -32.60
N SER A 412 -14.96 -5.59 -33.46
CA SER A 412 -15.29 -5.35 -34.87
C SER A 412 -15.64 -6.63 -35.59
N VAL A 413 -14.89 -7.72 -35.37
CA VAL A 413 -15.19 -9.03 -35.99
C VAL A 413 -16.48 -9.62 -35.42
N ALA A 414 -16.67 -9.58 -34.09
CA ALA A 414 -17.87 -10.13 -33.45
C ALA A 414 -19.15 -9.38 -33.85
N PHE A 415 -19.14 -8.04 -33.92
CA PHE A 415 -20.29 -7.26 -34.41
C PHE A 415 -20.50 -7.42 -35.92
N GLY A 416 -19.42 -7.55 -36.73
CA GLY A 416 -19.51 -7.85 -38.15
C GLY A 416 -20.18 -9.20 -38.44
N ILE A 417 -19.79 -10.25 -37.72
CA ILE A 417 -20.44 -11.58 -37.79
C ILE A 417 -21.88 -11.51 -37.23
N GLY A 418 -22.12 -10.70 -36.20
CA GLY A 418 -23.46 -10.37 -35.71
C GLY A 418 -24.34 -9.59 -36.71
N ALA A 419 -23.76 -8.99 -37.75
CA ALA A 419 -24.48 -8.38 -38.87
C ALA A 419 -24.68 -9.37 -40.05
N ALA A 420 -24.00 -10.53 -40.06
CA ALA A 420 -24.08 -11.52 -41.14
C ALA A 420 -25.21 -12.57 -40.96
N ALA A 421 -26.25 -12.26 -40.19
CA ALA A 421 -27.43 -13.10 -39.95
C ALA A 421 -27.15 -14.55 -39.44
N VAL A 422 -26.01 -14.75 -38.76
CA VAL A 422 -25.54 -16.05 -38.26
C VAL A 422 -26.42 -16.58 -37.12
N SER A 423 -26.61 -17.91 -37.05
CA SER A 423 -27.45 -18.53 -36.01
C SER A 423 -26.81 -18.44 -34.61
N PRO A 424 -27.61 -18.41 -33.52
CA PRO A 424 -27.07 -18.25 -32.17
C PRO A 424 -26.13 -19.40 -31.76
N MET A 425 -26.47 -20.64 -32.14
CA MET A 425 -25.63 -21.81 -31.86
C MET A 425 -24.25 -21.70 -32.53
N ILE A 426 -24.17 -21.21 -33.77
CA ILE A 426 -22.88 -20.97 -34.43
C ILE A 426 -22.10 -19.87 -33.70
N ASN A 427 -22.77 -18.78 -33.29
CA ASN A 427 -22.13 -17.70 -32.53
C ASN A 427 -21.63 -18.18 -31.14
N LEU A 428 -22.37 -19.07 -30.48
CA LEU A 428 -21.98 -19.73 -29.23
C LEU A 428 -20.77 -20.66 -29.41
N ILE A 429 -20.75 -21.48 -30.48
CA ILE A 429 -19.62 -22.35 -30.81
C ILE A 429 -18.37 -21.51 -31.08
N ILE A 430 -18.46 -20.42 -31.84
CA ILE A 430 -17.33 -19.52 -32.07
C ILE A 430 -16.87 -18.90 -30.74
N SER A 431 -17.78 -18.46 -29.87
CA SER A 431 -17.43 -17.91 -28.55
C SER A 431 -16.68 -18.92 -27.67
N PHE A 432 -17.12 -20.18 -27.66
CA PHE A 432 -16.45 -21.28 -26.95
C PHE A 432 -15.07 -21.60 -27.52
N VAL A 433 -14.93 -21.73 -28.85
CA VAL A 433 -13.65 -22.01 -29.52
C VAL A 433 -12.66 -20.87 -29.31
N MET A 434 -13.11 -19.62 -29.44
CA MET A 434 -12.30 -18.44 -29.15
C MET A 434 -11.83 -18.46 -27.70
N PHE A 435 -12.72 -18.63 -26.72
CA PHE A 435 -12.34 -18.72 -25.30
C PHE A 435 -11.33 -19.84 -25.05
N GLY A 436 -11.55 -21.03 -25.61
CA GLY A 436 -10.62 -22.16 -25.50
C GLY A 436 -9.22 -21.84 -25.99
N PHE A 437 -9.08 -21.11 -27.11
CA PHE A 437 -7.79 -20.63 -27.61
C PHE A 437 -7.11 -19.60 -26.68
N THR A 438 -7.88 -18.83 -25.90
CA THR A 438 -7.30 -17.91 -24.90
C THR A 438 -6.65 -18.63 -23.72
N ILE A 439 -7.08 -19.86 -23.40
CA ILE A 439 -6.74 -20.51 -22.12
C ILE A 439 -5.22 -20.70 -21.95
N PRO A 440 -4.47 -21.29 -22.90
CA PRO A 440 -3.03 -21.50 -22.71
C PRO A 440 -2.24 -20.20 -22.59
N ALA A 441 -2.55 -19.20 -23.43
CA ALA A 441 -1.86 -17.92 -23.45
C ALA A 441 -2.11 -17.10 -22.17
N THR A 442 -3.38 -16.99 -21.76
CA THR A 442 -3.76 -16.28 -20.52
C THR A 442 -3.19 -16.99 -19.29
N SER A 443 -3.20 -18.33 -19.27
CA SER A 443 -2.56 -19.09 -18.18
C SER A 443 -1.07 -18.76 -18.07
N ALA A 444 -0.34 -18.72 -19.20
CA ALA A 444 1.08 -18.37 -19.21
C ALA A 444 1.33 -16.95 -18.65
N VAL A 445 0.47 -15.97 -18.97
CA VAL A 445 0.52 -14.61 -18.37
C VAL A 445 0.26 -14.66 -16.86
N VAL A 446 -0.76 -15.40 -16.43
CA VAL A 446 -1.12 -15.54 -15.01
C VAL A 446 0.00 -16.21 -14.18
N PHE A 447 0.80 -17.09 -14.79
CA PHE A 447 2.00 -17.63 -14.15
C PHE A 447 3.19 -16.64 -14.10
N MET A 448 3.20 -15.58 -14.92
CA MET A 448 4.22 -14.52 -14.93
C MET A 448 3.93 -13.34 -13.99
N VAL A 449 2.75 -13.27 -13.36
CA VAL A 449 2.35 -12.13 -12.50
C VAL A 449 3.36 -11.93 -11.36
N PRO A 450 3.96 -10.73 -11.20
CA PRO A 450 4.90 -10.42 -10.13
C PRO A 450 4.20 -10.03 -8.82
N GLU A 451 4.94 -9.89 -7.73
CA GLU A 451 4.39 -9.36 -6.46
C GLU A 451 4.22 -7.84 -6.47
N ARG A 452 5.07 -7.12 -7.21
CA ARG A 452 4.98 -5.68 -7.45
C ARG A 452 5.09 -5.40 -8.96
N PRO A 453 4.39 -4.39 -9.52
CA PRO A 453 4.51 -4.05 -10.93
C PRO A 453 5.93 -3.57 -11.31
N ILE A 454 6.27 -3.69 -12.59
CA ILE A 454 7.57 -3.31 -13.15
C ILE A 454 7.51 -1.84 -13.60
N ASP A 455 8.54 -1.06 -13.27
CA ASP A 455 8.72 0.31 -13.76
C ASP A 455 9.73 0.28 -14.92
N LEU A 456 9.23 0.34 -16.17
CA LEU A 456 10.05 0.07 -17.35
C LEU A 456 11.11 1.14 -17.63
N ARG A 457 11.03 2.28 -16.94
CA ARG A 457 12.04 3.35 -17.02
C ARG A 457 13.39 2.92 -16.45
N LYS A 458 13.42 1.89 -15.60
CA LYS A 458 14.67 1.27 -15.13
C LYS A 458 15.32 0.41 -16.21
N ASP A 459 14.53 -0.42 -16.92
CA ASP A 459 15.02 -1.22 -18.05
C ASP A 459 15.59 -0.33 -19.18
N ASP A 460 14.86 0.72 -19.56
CA ASP A 460 15.31 1.63 -20.63
C ASP A 460 16.51 2.49 -20.18
N ALA A 461 16.69 2.75 -18.88
CA ALA A 461 17.91 3.39 -18.35
C ALA A 461 19.11 2.43 -18.32
N SER A 462 18.93 1.16 -17.92
CA SER A 462 20.03 0.19 -17.93
C SER A 462 20.49 -0.14 -19.35
N THR A 463 19.57 -0.27 -20.31
CA THR A 463 19.95 -0.47 -21.72
C THR A 463 20.54 0.78 -22.37
N ALA A 464 20.26 1.99 -21.86
CA ALA A 464 20.96 3.20 -22.28
C ALA A 464 22.40 3.21 -21.75
N SER A 465 22.64 2.83 -20.49
CA SER A 465 23.99 2.67 -19.97
C SER A 465 24.76 1.52 -20.62
N GLU A 466 24.09 0.47 -21.12
CA GLU A 466 24.73 -0.58 -21.93
C GLU A 466 25.17 -0.02 -23.30
N GLU A 467 24.30 0.69 -24.04
CA GLU A 467 24.67 1.34 -25.32
C GLU A 467 25.72 2.46 -25.15
N GLU A 468 25.77 3.15 -24.01
CA GLU A 468 26.86 4.11 -23.72
C GLU A 468 28.16 3.41 -23.26
N SER A 469 28.09 2.26 -22.58
CA SER A 469 29.28 1.51 -22.13
C SER A 469 30.16 1.00 -23.27
N GLU A 470 29.58 0.52 -24.38
CA GLU A 470 30.33 0.12 -25.59
C GLU A 470 31.07 1.28 -26.27
N THR A 471 30.84 2.54 -25.84
CA THR A 471 31.58 3.72 -26.31
C THR A 471 32.48 4.36 -25.25
N ALA A 472 32.47 3.86 -24.01
CA ALA A 472 33.25 4.40 -22.89
C ALA A 472 34.54 3.61 -22.56
N GLU A 473 34.75 2.41 -23.14
CA GLU A 473 36.00 1.63 -22.98
C GLU A 473 37.27 2.30 -23.58
N ALA A 474 37.14 3.52 -24.12
CA ALA A 474 38.20 4.21 -24.88
C ALA A 474 38.70 5.53 -24.27
N GLU A 475 38.50 5.80 -22.97
CA GLU A 475 39.35 6.73 -22.19
C GLU A 475 39.06 6.62 -20.67
N SER A 476 39.83 5.80 -19.95
CA SER A 476 39.89 5.81 -18.48
C SER A 476 41.33 5.96 -18.01
N THR A 477 41.59 7.00 -17.23
CA THR A 477 42.85 7.19 -16.48
C THR A 477 42.53 7.67 -15.07
N ASP A 478 43.12 6.97 -14.11
CA ASP A 478 43.36 7.29 -12.69
C ASP A 478 42.43 8.31 -12.00
N ASN A 479 41.59 7.82 -11.07
CA ASN A 479 41.39 8.41 -9.73
C ASN A 479 40.55 7.47 -8.83
N GLU A 480 41.17 6.44 -8.25
CA GLU A 480 40.59 5.78 -7.07
C GLU A 480 40.90 6.61 -5.81
N ILE A 481 39.87 7.00 -5.05
CA ILE A 481 40.06 7.57 -3.72
C ILE A 481 40.21 6.42 -2.72
N TYR A 482 41.42 5.90 -2.62
CA TYR A 482 41.78 4.86 -1.64
C TYR A 482 41.73 5.43 -0.22
N ASN A 483 40.74 5.03 0.58
CA ASN A 483 40.53 5.54 1.94
C ASN A 483 41.09 4.57 3.01
N PRO A 484 42.25 4.86 3.64
CA PRO A 484 42.88 3.97 4.61
C PRO A 484 42.12 3.83 5.95
N ALA A 485 41.01 4.56 6.16
CA ALA A 485 40.16 4.38 7.34
C ALA A 485 39.42 3.02 7.35
N ILE A 486 39.09 2.48 6.17
CA ILE A 486 38.22 1.30 6.03
C ILE A 486 38.93 0.00 6.48
N ASP A 487 40.23 -0.13 6.21
CA ASP A 487 41.00 -1.32 6.58
C ASP A 487 41.22 -1.42 8.11
N LEU A 488 41.07 -0.30 8.84
CA LEU A 488 41.25 -0.24 10.28
C LEU A 488 39.98 -0.65 11.06
N SER A 489 38.77 -0.43 10.53
CA SER A 489 37.53 -0.79 11.25
C SER A 489 37.31 -2.30 11.26
N ALA A 490 37.56 -2.99 10.14
CA ALA A 490 37.55 -4.45 10.06
C ALA A 490 38.58 -5.11 11.01
N GLN A 491 39.73 -4.46 11.24
CA GLN A 491 40.72 -4.94 12.21
C GLN A 491 40.26 -4.74 13.67
N VAL A 492 39.49 -3.69 13.96
CA VAL A 492 38.98 -3.37 15.30
C VAL A 492 37.71 -4.14 15.65
N ALA A 493 36.84 -4.45 14.68
CA ALA A 493 35.63 -5.27 14.86
C ALA A 493 35.94 -6.78 15.05
N GLY A 494 37.20 -7.19 14.91
CA GLY A 494 37.63 -8.58 15.03
C GLY A 494 37.57 -9.17 16.45
N GLY A 495 38.17 -10.36 16.59
CA GLY A 495 38.10 -11.26 17.75
C GLY A 495 37.77 -10.62 19.11
N PRO A 496 38.62 -9.72 19.67
CA PRO A 496 38.40 -9.17 21.01
C PRO A 496 37.04 -8.47 21.24
N ILE A 497 36.45 -7.85 20.21
CA ILE A 497 35.12 -7.23 20.32
C ILE A 497 34.01 -8.29 20.22
N GLN A 498 34.22 -9.34 19.43
CA GLN A 498 33.31 -10.49 19.35
C GLN A 498 33.35 -11.34 20.64
N ASP A 499 34.51 -11.46 21.27
CA ASP A 499 34.69 -12.07 22.60
C ASP A 499 33.94 -11.28 23.68
N ILE A 500 34.02 -9.93 23.66
CA ILE A 500 33.24 -9.07 24.56
C ILE A 500 31.73 -9.25 24.32
N TYR A 501 31.26 -9.23 23.07
CA TYR A 501 29.85 -9.47 22.74
C TYR A 501 29.36 -10.83 23.29
N THR A 502 30.10 -11.93 23.02
CA THR A 502 29.67 -13.26 23.51
C THR A 502 29.80 -13.41 25.04
N SER A 503 30.66 -12.62 25.69
CA SER A 503 30.74 -12.55 27.15
C SER A 503 29.51 -11.84 27.75
N LEU A 504 29.08 -10.72 27.15
CA LEU A 504 27.86 -9.99 27.54
C LEU A 504 26.61 -10.86 27.31
N HIS A 505 26.46 -11.46 26.12
CA HIS A 505 25.34 -12.34 25.77
C HIS A 505 25.16 -13.52 26.74
N GLN A 506 26.26 -14.05 27.30
CA GLN A 506 26.24 -15.12 28.30
C GLN A 506 25.86 -14.66 29.72
N ASN A 507 26.12 -13.39 30.06
CA ASN A 507 26.05 -12.88 31.43
C ASN A 507 25.06 -11.69 31.63
N PRO A 508 23.91 -11.63 30.93
CA PRO A 508 23.04 -10.45 30.90
C PRO A 508 22.52 -10.02 32.28
N GLU A 509 22.32 -8.72 32.47
CA GLU A 509 21.82 -8.11 33.70
C GLU A 509 20.56 -7.27 33.44
N LEU A 510 19.63 -7.27 34.40
CA LEU A 510 18.38 -6.50 34.27
C LEU A 510 18.63 -4.99 34.44
N SER A 511 17.73 -4.19 33.89
CA SER A 511 17.64 -2.75 34.08
C SER A 511 17.79 -2.35 35.56
N GLY A 512 18.73 -1.45 35.87
CA GLY A 512 19.08 -1.01 37.22
C GLY A 512 19.96 -1.99 38.03
N HIS A 513 20.45 -3.06 37.41
CA HIS A 513 21.30 -4.08 38.03
C HIS A 513 22.54 -4.45 37.19
N GLU A 514 22.97 -3.57 36.27
CA GLU A 514 24.02 -3.78 35.25
C GLU A 514 25.45 -3.69 35.80
N SER A 515 25.69 -4.29 36.97
CA SER A 515 26.91 -4.15 37.75
C SER A 515 28.16 -4.78 37.12
N ASP A 516 28.08 -6.02 36.64
CA ASP A 516 29.17 -6.73 35.97
C ASP A 516 29.44 -6.09 34.59
N THR A 517 28.37 -5.71 33.90
CA THR A 517 28.37 -5.12 32.55
C THR A 517 29.04 -3.75 32.53
N ALA A 518 28.61 -2.84 33.42
CA ALA A 518 29.24 -1.53 33.58
C ALA A 518 30.71 -1.65 34.01
N GLY A 519 31.03 -2.63 34.86
CA GLY A 519 32.41 -2.94 35.26
C GLY A 519 33.29 -3.38 34.08
N LEU A 520 32.78 -4.25 33.20
CA LEU A 520 33.48 -4.68 31.99
C LEU A 520 33.69 -3.51 31.00
N VAL A 521 32.66 -2.68 30.81
CA VAL A 521 32.73 -1.47 29.98
C VAL A 521 33.78 -0.50 30.52
N ALA A 522 33.71 -0.14 31.80
CA ALA A 522 34.67 0.76 32.45
C ALA A 522 36.10 0.22 32.34
N HIS A 523 36.32 -1.06 32.67
CA HIS A 523 37.63 -1.70 32.56
C HIS A 523 38.20 -1.61 31.14
N THR A 524 37.37 -1.87 30.13
CA THR A 524 37.76 -1.81 28.70
C THR A 524 38.09 -0.37 28.27
N LEU A 525 37.41 0.63 28.80
CA LEU A 525 37.66 2.04 28.51
C LEU A 525 38.92 2.57 29.23
N HIS A 526 39.24 2.06 30.42
CA HIS A 526 40.48 2.38 31.15
C HIS A 526 41.76 1.82 30.49
N GLU A 527 41.65 0.84 29.59
CA GLU A 527 42.78 0.44 28.73
C GLU A 527 43.16 1.52 27.69
N LEU A 528 42.26 2.48 27.44
CA LEU A 528 42.40 3.50 26.42
C LEU A 528 42.75 4.86 27.05
N PRO A 529 43.43 5.75 26.31
CA PRO A 529 43.73 7.11 26.77
C PRO A 529 42.47 8.02 26.77
N LEU A 530 41.53 7.72 27.67
CA LEU A 530 40.22 8.35 27.83
C LEU A 530 40.04 8.92 29.25
N GLU A 531 39.26 9.98 29.39
CA GLU A 531 38.79 10.47 30.69
C GLU A 531 37.50 9.70 31.06
N VAL A 532 37.64 8.57 31.75
CA VAL A 532 36.51 7.69 32.14
C VAL A 532 35.87 8.17 33.46
N THR A 533 34.54 8.17 33.52
CA THR A 533 33.73 8.43 34.71
C THR A 533 32.66 7.35 34.84
N GLU A 534 32.59 6.74 36.02
CA GLU A 534 31.70 5.61 36.34
C GLU A 534 30.62 6.04 37.35
N GLY A 535 29.59 5.20 37.52
CA GLY A 535 28.58 5.38 38.56
C GLY A 535 27.59 6.52 38.30
N ILE A 536 27.43 6.94 37.05
CA ILE A 536 26.55 8.06 36.68
C ILE A 536 25.11 7.54 36.61
N GLY A 537 24.21 8.10 37.41
CA GLY A 537 22.79 7.76 37.42
C GLY A 537 22.48 6.32 37.83
N GLY A 538 23.38 5.65 38.56
CA GLY A 538 23.35 4.21 38.78
C GLY A 538 24.55 3.55 38.11
N HIS A 539 24.32 2.63 37.18
CA HIS A 539 25.39 1.88 36.50
C HIS A 539 25.98 2.58 35.25
N GLY A 540 25.63 3.84 34.96
CA GLY A 540 26.10 4.53 33.77
C GLY A 540 27.59 4.86 33.77
N VAL A 541 28.21 4.68 32.60
CA VAL A 541 29.64 4.96 32.36
C VAL A 541 29.76 5.95 31.20
N ALA A 542 30.60 6.96 31.34
CA ALA A 542 30.93 7.88 30.26
C ALA A 542 32.45 8.02 30.10
N ALA A 543 32.93 8.21 28.88
CA ALA A 543 34.36 8.37 28.60
C ALA A 543 34.61 9.47 27.57
N VAL A 544 35.52 10.40 27.88
CA VAL A 544 35.81 11.56 27.02
C VAL A 544 37.15 11.39 26.29
N LEU A 545 37.11 11.63 24.98
CA LEU A 545 38.22 11.56 24.04
C LEU A 545 38.46 12.94 23.43
N ARG A 546 39.42 13.70 23.98
CA ARG A 546 39.78 15.04 23.49
C ARG A 546 40.90 14.96 22.46
N ASN A 547 40.76 15.73 21.37
CA ASN A 547 41.69 15.72 20.24
C ASN A 547 41.75 17.10 19.55
N GLY A 548 42.23 18.11 20.29
CA GLY A 548 42.32 19.50 19.81
C GLY A 548 40.98 20.25 19.80
N GLU A 549 40.99 21.44 19.20
CA GLU A 549 39.78 22.26 19.03
C GLU A 549 38.91 21.72 17.87
N GLY A 550 37.60 21.69 18.09
CA GLY A 550 36.61 21.19 17.13
C GLY A 550 35.29 20.84 17.84
N PRO A 551 34.29 20.30 17.11
CA PRO A 551 32.98 19.94 17.67
C PRO A 551 33.07 18.87 18.76
N CYS A 552 32.09 18.88 19.67
CA CYS A 552 31.91 17.87 20.70
C CYS A 552 30.73 16.95 20.35
N LEU A 553 30.98 15.66 20.08
CA LEU A 553 29.92 14.68 19.79
C LEU A 553 29.66 13.79 21.01
N LEU A 554 28.41 13.34 21.20
CA LEU A 554 28.09 12.25 22.13
C LEU A 554 27.62 11.02 21.36
N LEU A 555 28.23 9.86 21.61
CA LEU A 555 27.88 8.57 21.00
C LEU A 555 27.32 7.64 22.09
N ARG A 556 26.07 7.17 21.95
CA ARG A 556 25.37 6.35 22.96
C ARG A 556 25.27 4.88 22.58
N ALA A 557 25.58 4.02 23.54
CA ALA A 557 25.12 2.63 23.60
C ALA A 557 24.38 2.40 24.93
N ASP A 558 23.43 1.49 24.92
CA ASP A 558 22.72 0.96 26.10
C ASP A 558 23.37 -0.37 26.52
N MET A 559 23.07 -0.83 27.74
CA MET A 559 23.76 -1.95 28.39
C MET A 559 22.86 -3.02 28.99
N ASP A 560 21.57 -2.77 29.17
CA ASP A 560 20.68 -3.63 29.96
C ASP A 560 20.07 -4.80 29.17
N ALA A 561 19.46 -5.74 29.89
CA ALA A 561 18.90 -6.96 29.35
C ALA A 561 17.49 -7.24 29.88
N LEU A 562 16.76 -8.07 29.13
CA LEU A 562 15.37 -8.38 29.39
C LEU A 562 15.19 -9.63 30.25
N PRO A 563 14.12 -9.71 31.06
CA PRO A 563 13.77 -10.89 31.83
C PRO A 563 13.10 -11.97 30.95
N VAL A 564 13.84 -12.49 29.97
CA VAL A 564 13.41 -13.47 28.98
C VAL A 564 14.23 -14.75 29.09
N GLU A 565 13.58 -15.91 28.93
CA GLU A 565 14.24 -17.22 28.86
C GLU A 565 14.76 -17.47 27.43
N GLU A 566 16.08 -17.51 27.26
CA GLU A 566 16.70 -17.67 25.95
C GLU A 566 16.49 -19.07 25.35
N LYS A 567 16.10 -19.13 24.08
CA LYS A 567 15.74 -20.34 23.32
C LYS A 567 16.37 -20.38 21.92
N THR A 568 17.38 -19.54 21.68
CA THR A 568 18.15 -19.46 20.44
C THR A 568 18.88 -20.77 20.10
N GLY A 569 19.36 -21.49 21.13
CA GLY A 569 20.24 -22.63 20.98
C GLY A 569 21.70 -22.27 20.63
N LEU A 570 22.09 -20.99 20.75
CA LEU A 570 23.45 -20.54 20.48
C LEU A 570 24.48 -21.19 21.44
N PRO A 571 25.74 -21.41 21.01
CA PRO A 571 26.79 -21.96 21.90
C PRO A 571 27.05 -21.08 23.14
N TYR A 572 26.80 -19.78 23.00
CA TYR A 572 26.96 -18.74 24.01
C TYR A 572 25.61 -18.22 24.56
N ALA A 573 24.53 -18.97 24.40
CA ALA A 573 23.22 -18.61 24.95
C ALA A 573 23.24 -18.46 26.48
N SER A 574 22.59 -17.42 27.00
CA SER A 574 22.41 -17.15 28.42
C SER A 574 21.74 -18.32 29.13
N LYS A 575 22.21 -18.57 30.36
CA LYS A 575 21.58 -19.48 31.33
C LYS A 575 21.42 -18.77 32.68
N LYS A 576 21.51 -17.44 32.70
CA LYS A 576 21.47 -16.60 33.90
C LYS A 576 20.01 -16.47 34.36
N ALA A 577 19.76 -16.84 35.61
CA ALA A 577 18.47 -16.69 36.28
C ALA A 577 18.67 -15.90 37.57
N VAL A 578 17.77 -14.95 37.82
CA VAL A 578 17.85 -13.98 38.92
C VAL A 578 16.52 -13.91 39.66
N LYS A 579 16.54 -13.39 40.89
CA LYS A 579 15.31 -13.16 41.67
C LYS A 579 14.92 -11.69 41.61
N ARG A 580 13.65 -11.44 41.30
CA ARG A 580 13.03 -10.11 41.35
C ARG A 580 12.72 -9.72 42.81
N GLU A 581 12.42 -8.44 43.03
CA GLU A 581 12.05 -7.91 44.35
C GLU A 581 10.81 -8.58 44.98
N ASP A 582 9.88 -9.08 44.16
CA ASP A 582 8.69 -9.82 44.60
C ASP A 582 8.99 -11.28 45.03
N GLY A 583 10.26 -11.70 44.94
CA GLY A 583 10.72 -13.04 45.27
C GLY A 583 10.53 -14.09 44.16
N THR A 584 9.98 -13.71 42.99
CA THR A 584 9.90 -14.60 41.83
C THR A 584 11.26 -14.75 41.15
N GLU A 585 11.47 -15.90 40.50
CA GLU A 585 12.70 -16.21 39.77
C GLU A 585 12.46 -16.08 38.27
N THR A 586 13.36 -15.40 37.56
CA THR A 586 13.23 -15.08 36.13
C THR A 586 14.56 -15.34 35.41
N HIS A 587 14.50 -15.86 34.19
CA HIS A 587 15.67 -15.91 33.30
C HIS A 587 15.95 -14.52 32.70
N VAL A 588 17.17 -14.30 32.23
CA VAL A 588 17.64 -13.03 31.66
C VAL A 588 18.35 -13.26 30.32
N MET A 589 18.11 -12.39 29.33
CA MET A 589 18.62 -12.48 27.95
C MET A 589 18.74 -11.07 27.34
N HIS A 590 19.80 -10.78 26.57
CA HIS A 590 19.86 -9.57 25.71
C HIS A 590 18.96 -9.74 24.47
N ALA A 591 17.64 -9.84 24.69
CA ALA A 591 16.68 -10.02 23.61
C ALA A 591 16.43 -8.74 22.77
N CYS A 592 17.12 -7.63 23.06
CA CYS A 592 17.05 -6.38 22.30
C CYS A 592 18.38 -5.96 21.62
N GLY A 593 19.51 -6.60 21.97
CA GLY A 593 20.82 -6.37 21.33
C GLY A 593 21.73 -5.33 21.99
N HIS A 594 21.47 -4.93 23.24
CA HIS A 594 22.25 -3.90 23.96
C HIS A 594 23.71 -4.35 24.20
N ASP A 595 23.96 -5.65 24.24
CA ASP A 595 25.29 -6.27 24.17
C ASP A 595 26.03 -6.00 22.84
N MET A 596 25.33 -6.07 21.70
CA MET A 596 25.86 -5.69 20.39
C MET A 596 26.10 -4.18 20.31
N HIS A 597 25.22 -3.36 20.90
CA HIS A 597 25.40 -1.91 20.97
C HIS A 597 26.64 -1.55 21.80
N THR A 598 26.78 -2.14 23.00
CA THR A 598 27.93 -1.97 23.89
C THR A 598 29.23 -2.45 23.26
N ALA A 599 29.28 -3.68 22.74
CA ALA A 599 30.50 -4.24 22.14
C ALA A 599 30.95 -3.43 20.91
N SER A 600 30.02 -3.09 19.99
CA SER A 600 30.36 -2.26 18.83
C SER A 600 30.83 -0.86 19.23
N MET A 601 30.23 -0.23 20.25
CA MET A 601 30.68 1.07 20.75
C MET A 601 32.08 1.03 21.40
N LEU A 602 32.44 -0.06 22.08
CA LEU A 602 33.81 -0.28 22.54
C LEU A 602 34.79 -0.44 21.36
N GLY A 603 34.34 -1.05 20.26
CA GLY A 603 35.06 -1.05 18.97
C GLY A 603 35.25 0.36 18.42
N VAL A 604 34.20 1.17 18.33
CA VAL A 604 34.27 2.58 17.89
C VAL A 604 35.23 3.40 18.76
N ALA A 605 35.24 3.19 20.08
CA ALA A 605 36.18 3.84 20.99
C ALA A 605 37.64 3.46 20.70
N ARG A 606 37.94 2.16 20.48
CA ARG A 606 39.27 1.71 20.07
C ARG A 606 39.67 2.29 18.70
N PHE A 607 38.75 2.35 17.73
CA PHE A 607 38.98 2.94 16.41
C PHE A 607 39.32 4.43 16.50
N LEU A 608 38.47 5.25 17.15
CA LEU A 608 38.64 6.70 17.18
C LEU A 608 39.89 7.12 17.98
N VAL A 609 40.33 6.30 18.94
CA VAL A 609 41.64 6.44 19.61
C VAL A 609 42.81 6.16 18.65
N ALA A 610 42.74 5.10 17.84
CA ALA A 610 43.78 4.79 16.86
C ALA A 610 43.82 5.82 15.70
N ALA A 611 42.66 6.28 15.25
CA ALA A 611 42.48 7.20 14.14
C ALA A 611 42.67 8.70 14.51
N ARG A 612 43.17 9.03 15.71
CA ARG A 612 43.33 10.42 16.22
C ARG A 612 44.01 11.39 15.25
N SER A 613 44.88 10.93 14.35
CA SER A 613 45.53 11.79 13.35
C SER A 613 44.57 12.32 12.28
N ALA A 614 43.47 11.61 11.99
CA ALA A 614 42.54 11.93 10.90
C ALA A 614 41.47 12.96 11.26
N TRP A 615 41.23 13.21 12.56
CA TRP A 615 40.11 14.02 13.04
C TRP A 615 40.48 14.97 14.18
N LYS A 616 39.64 15.97 14.45
CA LYS A 616 39.78 16.98 15.51
C LYS A 616 38.45 17.28 16.21
N GLY A 617 38.51 17.59 17.51
CA GLY A 617 37.37 17.91 18.36
C GLY A 617 37.34 17.09 19.65
N THR A 618 36.15 16.75 20.14
CA THR A 618 35.94 15.89 21.31
C THR A 618 34.84 14.86 21.03
N VAL A 619 35.02 13.64 21.52
CA VAL A 619 33.99 12.58 21.51
C VAL A 619 33.71 12.15 22.94
N VAL A 620 32.43 12.07 23.31
CA VAL A 620 31.93 11.57 24.59
C VAL A 620 31.20 10.25 24.32
N PHE A 621 31.80 9.14 24.72
CA PHE A 621 31.11 7.84 24.71
C PHE A 621 30.23 7.76 25.96
N VAL A 622 28.98 7.34 25.79
CA VAL A 622 28.04 7.09 26.89
C VAL A 622 27.53 5.67 26.78
N PHE A 623 27.71 4.92 27.86
CA PHE A 623 27.19 3.57 28.04
C PHE A 623 26.11 3.64 29.14
N GLN A 624 24.88 3.40 28.73
CA GLN A 624 23.68 3.76 29.48
C GLN A 624 23.02 2.50 30.09
N PRO A 625 22.65 2.52 31.37
CA PRO A 625 21.82 1.47 31.97
C PRO A 625 20.35 1.65 31.59
N ALA A 626 19.50 0.72 32.00
CA ALA A 626 18.06 0.86 32.21
C ALA A 626 17.28 1.59 31.09
N GLU A 627 17.52 1.22 29.83
CA GLU A 627 16.75 1.68 28.68
C GLU A 627 15.33 1.09 28.72
N GLU A 628 15.19 -0.22 28.97
CA GLU A 628 13.93 -0.95 28.82
C GLU A 628 12.81 -0.47 29.79
N ASP A 629 13.20 0.13 30.92
CA ASP A 629 12.30 0.79 31.89
C ASP A 629 12.08 2.30 31.61
N PHE A 630 12.77 2.86 30.61
CA PHE A 630 12.87 4.28 30.27
C PHE A 630 13.33 5.16 31.43
N THR A 631 14.34 4.72 32.18
CA THR A 631 14.86 5.45 33.35
C THR A 631 16.32 5.86 33.24
N GLY A 632 17.16 5.13 32.51
CA GLY A 632 18.61 5.31 32.49
C GLY A 632 19.09 6.66 31.98
N ALA A 633 18.64 7.10 30.81
CA ALA A 633 19.07 8.38 30.23
C ALA A 633 18.71 9.56 31.16
N ARG A 634 17.51 9.51 31.76
CA ARG A 634 17.07 10.51 32.74
C ARG A 634 17.91 10.44 34.02
N ALA A 635 18.16 9.25 34.56
CA ALA A 635 18.94 9.09 35.79
C ALA A 635 20.37 9.62 35.62
N MET A 636 21.01 9.38 34.47
CA MET A 636 22.32 9.95 34.16
C MET A 636 22.29 11.48 34.08
N VAL A 637 21.26 12.06 33.45
CA VAL A 637 21.07 13.52 33.37
C VAL A 637 20.80 14.15 34.74
N GLU A 638 19.94 13.53 35.56
CA GLU A 638 19.59 14.01 36.90
C GLU A 638 20.75 13.89 37.91
N ASP A 639 21.64 12.90 37.73
CA ASP A 639 22.94 12.78 38.41
C ASP A 639 24.07 13.56 37.68
N GLY A 640 23.72 14.63 36.96
CA GLY A 640 24.70 15.63 36.50
C GLY A 640 25.73 15.12 35.49
N LEU A 641 25.34 14.21 34.57
CA LEU A 641 26.19 13.78 33.44
C LEU A 641 26.93 14.97 32.79
N TYR A 642 26.21 16.05 32.49
CA TYR A 642 26.75 17.23 31.81
C TYR A 642 27.50 18.24 32.70
N ASP A 643 27.70 17.92 33.97
CA ASP A 643 28.69 18.55 34.85
C ASP A 643 29.95 17.68 34.99
N LYS A 644 29.85 16.37 34.67
CA LYS A 644 30.94 15.38 34.66
C LYS A 644 31.65 15.29 33.30
N VAL A 645 30.93 15.43 32.19
CA VAL A 645 31.46 15.40 30.81
C VAL A 645 31.13 16.67 30.01
N PRO A 646 31.88 17.01 28.95
CA PRO A 646 31.57 18.13 28.07
C PRO A 646 30.16 18.04 27.45
N LYS A 647 29.50 19.19 27.31
CA LYS A 647 28.20 19.28 26.64
C LYS A 647 28.38 19.12 25.14
N PRO A 648 27.68 18.18 24.48
CA PRO A 648 27.84 17.92 23.06
C PRO A 648 27.08 18.96 22.20
N ASP A 649 27.61 19.21 21.01
CA ASP A 649 26.94 19.95 19.93
C ASP A 649 25.88 19.10 19.23
N LEU A 650 26.02 17.76 19.24
CA LEU A 650 25.03 16.79 18.73
C LEU A 650 25.20 15.40 19.35
N VAL A 651 24.14 14.59 19.28
CA VAL A 651 24.09 13.23 19.86
C VAL A 651 23.78 12.19 18.77
N LEU A 652 24.50 11.07 18.78
CA LEU A 652 24.34 9.96 17.85
C LEU A 652 24.09 8.64 18.60
N GLY A 653 23.20 7.81 18.06
CA GLY A 653 22.88 6.49 18.59
C GLY A 653 22.51 5.52 17.46
N GLN A 654 22.60 4.22 17.73
CA GLN A 654 22.19 3.20 16.77
C GLN A 654 21.67 1.96 17.49
N HIS A 655 20.80 1.22 16.82
CA HIS A 655 20.12 0.07 17.41
C HIS A 655 20.04 -1.10 16.41
N THR A 656 20.04 -2.33 16.90
CA THR A 656 19.80 -3.51 16.07
C THR A 656 18.38 -3.52 15.52
N MET A 657 18.18 -4.15 14.36
CA MET A 657 16.85 -4.47 13.84
C MET A 657 16.92 -5.75 13.01
N SER A 658 15.84 -6.53 12.96
CA SER A 658 15.78 -7.80 12.19
C SER A 658 15.70 -7.61 10.65
N LEU A 659 16.34 -6.56 10.15
CA LEU A 659 16.77 -6.42 8.76
C LEU A 659 17.92 -7.40 8.46
N ARG A 660 18.17 -7.64 7.17
CA ARG A 660 19.29 -8.47 6.71
C ARG A 660 20.62 -7.91 7.24
N ALA A 661 21.49 -8.77 7.75
CA ALA A 661 22.81 -8.33 8.22
C ALA A 661 23.59 -7.60 7.12
N GLY A 662 24.27 -6.52 7.52
CA GLY A 662 24.95 -5.57 6.63
C GLY A 662 24.05 -4.47 6.04
N THR A 663 22.76 -4.43 6.35
CA THR A 663 21.87 -3.30 5.99
C THR A 663 21.93 -2.20 7.06
N ILE A 664 22.07 -0.94 6.64
CA ILE A 664 21.84 0.27 7.47
C ILE A 664 20.52 0.93 7.06
N ALA A 665 19.70 1.37 8.01
CA ALA A 665 18.45 2.07 7.74
C ALA A 665 18.34 3.37 8.54
N LEU A 666 18.15 4.50 7.83
CA LEU A 666 18.18 5.86 8.39
C LEU A 666 17.07 6.74 7.77
N SER A 667 16.26 7.39 8.63
CA SER A 667 15.21 8.34 8.24
C SER A 667 15.26 9.63 9.07
N SER A 668 14.60 10.70 8.57
CA SER A 668 14.47 11.98 9.28
C SER A 668 13.06 12.25 9.80
N GLY A 669 12.97 13.18 10.75
CA GLY A 669 11.75 13.40 11.53
C GLY A 669 11.47 12.24 12.49
N PRO A 670 10.20 12.02 12.89
CA PRO A 670 9.86 10.98 13.86
C PRO A 670 10.22 9.58 13.35
N VAL A 671 10.90 8.78 14.17
CA VAL A 671 11.26 7.37 13.88
C VAL A 671 10.76 6.41 14.96
N LEU A 672 10.72 6.84 16.23
CA LEU A 672 10.11 6.10 17.35
C LEU A 672 9.03 6.93 18.05
N ALA A 673 8.03 6.25 18.63
CA ALA A 673 6.89 6.90 19.26
C ALA A 673 7.19 7.24 20.73
N ALA A 674 6.65 8.37 21.22
CA ALA A 674 6.58 8.60 22.65
C ALA A 674 5.69 7.53 23.28
N SER A 675 6.07 7.03 24.45
CA SER A 675 5.28 6.09 25.25
C SER A 675 5.09 6.65 26.65
N GLU A 676 3.85 6.60 27.15
CA GLU A 676 3.50 6.97 28.52
C GLU A 676 2.58 5.93 29.13
N SER A 677 2.92 5.45 30.32
CA SER A 677 2.14 4.46 31.05
C SER A 677 1.53 5.06 32.31
N TYR A 678 0.27 4.70 32.58
CA TYR A 678 -0.56 5.26 33.63
C TYR A 678 -1.30 4.17 34.42
N ILE A 679 -1.33 4.30 35.74
CA ILE A 679 -2.28 3.58 36.61
C ILE A 679 -3.51 4.47 36.81
N ILE A 680 -4.68 3.91 36.57
CA ILE A 680 -5.98 4.55 36.78
C ILE A 680 -6.77 3.75 37.82
N ARG A 681 -7.21 4.40 38.89
CA ARG A 681 -8.10 3.80 39.89
C ARG A 681 -9.48 4.45 39.82
N ILE A 682 -10.48 3.64 39.52
CA ILE A 682 -11.90 4.01 39.49
C ILE A 682 -12.53 3.60 40.82
N PHE A 683 -13.14 4.55 41.53
CA PHE A 683 -13.82 4.29 42.80
C PHE A 683 -15.31 4.00 42.58
N GLY A 684 -15.90 3.26 43.51
CA GLY A 684 -17.33 2.93 43.54
C GLY A 684 -17.85 2.83 44.98
N ARG A 685 -18.81 1.94 45.20
CA ARG A 685 -19.34 1.58 46.51
C ARG A 685 -19.75 0.12 46.49
N GLY A 686 -18.89 -0.75 47.03
CA GLY A 686 -19.08 -2.19 46.99
C GLY A 686 -20.25 -2.70 47.83
N GLY A 687 -20.63 -3.96 47.62
CA GLY A 687 -21.74 -4.60 48.32
C GLY A 687 -22.14 -5.96 47.76
N HIS A 688 -23.24 -6.52 48.30
CA HIS A 688 -23.73 -7.83 47.89
C HIS A 688 -24.37 -7.78 46.48
N GLY A 689 -23.87 -8.58 45.53
CA GLY A 689 -24.25 -8.53 44.11
C GLY A 689 -25.74 -8.73 43.84
N GLY A 690 -26.46 -9.44 44.72
CA GLY A 690 -27.93 -9.52 44.69
C GLY A 690 -28.69 -8.26 45.15
N ARG A 691 -28.01 -7.13 45.36
CA ARG A 691 -28.59 -5.82 45.77
C ARG A 691 -27.91 -4.63 45.06
N PRO A 692 -27.81 -4.62 43.71
CA PRO A 692 -27.03 -3.62 42.96
C PRO A 692 -27.56 -2.19 43.13
N GLN A 693 -28.83 -2.01 43.49
CA GLN A 693 -29.42 -0.70 43.79
C GLN A 693 -28.81 0.01 45.02
N ASN A 694 -28.06 -0.73 45.85
CA ASN A 694 -27.35 -0.17 47.01
C ASN A 694 -25.88 0.18 46.70
N THR A 695 -25.34 -0.20 45.55
CA THR A 695 -23.92 -0.09 45.20
C THR A 695 -23.65 1.00 44.15
N VAL A 696 -22.39 1.28 43.90
CA VAL A 696 -21.90 1.93 42.67
C VAL A 696 -20.81 1.01 42.13
N ASP A 697 -21.01 0.44 40.94
CA ASP A 697 -20.21 -0.69 40.44
C ASP A 697 -19.03 -0.19 39.58
N PRO A 698 -17.77 -0.28 40.06
CA PRO A 698 -16.62 0.20 39.31
C PRO A 698 -16.22 -0.75 38.17
N VAL A 699 -16.68 -2.01 38.16
CA VAL A 699 -16.46 -2.96 37.05
C VAL A 699 -17.26 -2.51 35.83
N MET A 700 -18.51 -2.10 36.05
CA MET A 700 -19.37 -1.53 35.00
C MET A 700 -18.80 -0.21 34.47
N ILE A 701 -18.29 0.66 35.34
CA ILE A 701 -17.66 1.93 34.93
C ILE A 701 -16.39 1.66 34.10
N ALA A 702 -15.52 0.75 34.56
CA ALA A 702 -14.32 0.35 33.84
C ALA A 702 -14.65 -0.22 32.45
N ALA A 703 -15.68 -1.06 32.33
CA ALA A 703 -16.13 -1.62 31.06
C ALA A 703 -16.62 -0.54 30.07
N TYR A 704 -17.48 0.39 30.51
CA TYR A 704 -17.94 1.49 29.65
C TYR A 704 -16.82 2.44 29.27
N PHE A 705 -15.94 2.79 30.22
CA PHE A 705 -14.73 3.57 29.94
C PHE A 705 -13.84 2.90 28.89
N LEU A 706 -13.56 1.60 29.01
CA LEU A 706 -12.73 0.86 28.07
C LEU A 706 -13.32 0.77 26.66
N VAL A 707 -14.65 0.74 26.53
CA VAL A 707 -15.34 0.86 25.24
C VAL A 707 -15.26 2.28 24.70
N ARG A 708 -15.50 3.30 25.52
CA ARG A 708 -15.55 4.70 25.04
C ARG A 708 -14.17 5.30 24.77
N VAL A 709 -13.12 4.92 25.50
CA VAL A 709 -11.76 5.45 25.27
C VAL A 709 -11.24 5.14 23.86
N GLN A 710 -11.73 4.08 23.21
CA GLN A 710 -11.46 3.76 21.81
C GLN A 710 -12.00 4.81 20.83
N SER A 711 -12.96 5.65 21.24
CA SER A 711 -13.45 6.77 20.42
C SER A 711 -12.38 7.86 20.24
N ILE A 712 -11.38 7.96 21.13
CA ILE A 712 -10.31 8.94 21.01
C ILE A 712 -9.50 8.65 19.73
N VAL A 713 -8.88 7.47 19.64
CA VAL A 713 -8.09 7.06 18.47
C VAL A 713 -8.95 7.00 17.22
N SER A 714 -10.18 6.46 17.31
CA SER A 714 -11.00 6.23 16.12
C SER A 714 -11.77 7.44 15.59
N ARG A 715 -12.14 8.42 16.45
CA ARG A 715 -13.02 9.57 16.08
C ARG A 715 -12.43 10.95 16.37
N GLU A 716 -11.53 11.09 17.34
CA GLU A 716 -11.02 12.41 17.76
C GLU A 716 -9.61 12.69 17.21
N VAL A 717 -8.73 11.70 17.23
CA VAL A 717 -7.42 11.76 16.54
C VAL A 717 -7.67 11.72 15.04
N ALA A 718 -6.98 12.58 14.30
CA ALA A 718 -7.17 12.71 12.86
C ALA A 718 -6.52 11.52 12.12
N PRO A 719 -7.09 10.98 11.02
CA PRO A 719 -6.60 9.73 10.41
C PRO A 719 -5.18 9.72 9.83
N GLN A 720 -4.51 10.88 9.76
CA GLN A 720 -3.09 10.99 9.37
C GLN A 720 -2.12 11.07 10.57
N ASP A 721 -2.65 11.15 11.78
CA ASP A 721 -1.90 11.24 13.03
C ASP A 721 -2.01 9.90 13.78
N VAL A 722 -0.90 9.44 14.38
CA VAL A 722 -0.88 8.15 15.09
C VAL A 722 -1.07 8.36 16.58
N ALA A 723 -2.04 7.64 17.13
CA ALA A 723 -2.22 7.44 18.56
C ALA A 723 -2.59 5.98 18.84
N VAL A 724 -2.04 5.41 19.90
CA VAL A 724 -2.43 4.11 20.46
C VAL A 724 -2.84 4.32 21.92
N ILE A 725 -3.89 3.64 22.36
CA ILE A 725 -4.32 3.60 23.77
C ILE A 725 -4.62 2.13 24.10
N THR A 726 -3.77 1.51 24.91
CA THR A 726 -3.84 0.08 25.25
C THR A 726 -4.06 -0.07 26.73
N CYS A 727 -5.15 -0.73 27.15
CA CYS A 727 -5.28 -1.21 28.52
C CYS A 727 -4.53 -2.54 28.66
N GLY A 728 -3.38 -2.52 29.33
CA GLY A 728 -2.53 -3.70 29.52
C GLY A 728 -2.96 -4.59 30.68
N SER A 729 -3.63 -4.03 31.70
CA SER A 729 -4.25 -4.81 32.78
C SER A 729 -5.52 -4.15 33.33
N ILE A 730 -6.42 -4.96 33.88
CA ILE A 730 -7.60 -4.56 34.65
C ILE A 730 -7.80 -5.52 35.84
N HIS A 731 -7.92 -4.97 37.04
CA HIS A 731 -8.14 -5.72 38.28
C HIS A 731 -9.32 -5.13 39.06
N ALA A 732 -10.34 -5.95 39.35
CA ALA A 732 -11.49 -5.56 40.16
C ALA A 732 -12.20 -6.78 40.75
N GLY A 733 -12.58 -6.72 42.02
CA GLY A 733 -13.33 -7.79 42.70
C GLY A 733 -12.49 -9.02 43.09
N THR A 734 -13.14 -9.95 43.79
CA THR A 734 -12.51 -11.18 44.33
C THR A 734 -13.42 -12.41 44.24
N VAL A 735 -14.73 -12.26 44.42
CA VAL A 735 -15.73 -13.34 44.38
C VAL A 735 -16.99 -12.91 43.65
N ALA A 736 -17.63 -13.85 42.93
CA ALA A 736 -18.70 -13.57 41.98
C ALA A 736 -20.02 -13.01 42.57
N ASN A 737 -20.18 -12.98 43.90
CA ASN A 737 -21.37 -12.46 44.59
C ASN A 737 -21.12 -11.11 45.31
N ILE A 738 -19.97 -10.46 45.12
CA ILE A 738 -19.64 -9.16 45.71
C ILE A 738 -19.25 -8.17 44.60
N ILE A 739 -19.92 -7.02 44.58
CA ILE A 739 -19.52 -5.85 43.79
C ILE A 739 -18.39 -5.15 44.56
N PRO A 740 -17.23 -4.87 43.94
CA PRO A 740 -16.10 -4.22 44.60
C PRO A 740 -16.32 -2.72 44.85
N ASP A 741 -15.44 -2.13 45.66
CA ASP A 741 -15.38 -0.69 45.95
C ASP A 741 -14.44 0.11 45.03
N HIS A 742 -13.56 -0.57 44.28
CA HIS A 742 -12.72 0.04 43.25
C HIS A 742 -12.40 -0.93 42.08
N ALA A 743 -11.84 -0.37 41.01
CA ALA A 743 -11.24 -1.09 39.88
C ALA A 743 -9.96 -0.36 39.44
N ASP A 744 -8.88 -1.12 39.24
CA ASP A 744 -7.58 -0.61 38.78
C ASP A 744 -7.31 -1.00 37.32
N LEU A 745 -6.86 -0.05 36.52
CA LEU A 745 -6.56 -0.20 35.10
C LEU A 745 -5.15 0.32 34.81
N HIS A 746 -4.34 -0.45 34.09
CA HIS A 746 -3.02 -0.02 33.63
C HIS A 746 -3.10 0.30 32.13
N ILE A 747 -2.80 1.54 31.74
CA ILE A 747 -2.97 2.03 30.36
C ILE A 747 -1.65 2.60 29.81
N ASN A 748 -1.24 2.11 28.65
CA ASN A 748 -0.15 2.68 27.85
C ASN A 748 -0.73 3.54 26.71
N VAL A 749 -0.13 4.69 26.47
CA VAL A 749 -0.47 5.65 25.42
C VAL A 749 0.76 5.87 24.54
N ARG A 750 0.62 5.78 23.22
CA ARG A 750 1.72 6.04 22.27
C ARG A 750 1.37 7.06 21.19
N THR A 751 2.28 7.99 20.90
CA THR A 751 2.07 9.11 19.94
C THR A 751 3.40 9.67 19.42
N TYR A 752 3.49 10.11 18.16
CA TYR A 752 4.68 10.81 17.64
C TYR A 752 4.69 12.34 17.85
N ARG A 753 3.53 12.96 18.14
CA ARG A 753 3.36 14.42 18.09
C ARG A 753 2.88 14.99 19.44
N PRO A 754 3.58 15.97 20.05
CA PRO A 754 3.21 16.55 21.34
C PRO A 754 1.78 17.09 21.42
N GLU A 755 1.27 17.69 20.34
CA GLU A 755 -0.09 18.21 20.25
C GLU A 755 -1.16 17.10 20.17
N VAL A 756 -0.82 15.94 19.56
CA VAL A 756 -1.69 14.76 19.51
C VAL A 756 -1.71 14.08 20.88
N ARG A 757 -0.55 13.98 21.54
CA ARG A 757 -0.40 13.52 22.92
C ARG A 757 -1.27 14.34 23.88
N GLU A 758 -1.14 15.67 23.84
CA GLU A 758 -1.94 16.60 24.66
C GLU A 758 -3.45 16.54 24.38
N GLN A 759 -3.86 16.21 23.16
CA GLN A 759 -5.26 15.91 22.85
C GLN A 759 -5.70 14.58 23.48
N VAL A 760 -4.93 13.51 23.29
CA VAL A 760 -5.26 12.16 23.76
C VAL A 760 -5.40 12.12 25.28
N LEU A 761 -4.42 12.62 26.04
CA LEU A 761 -4.43 12.59 27.51
C LEU A 761 -5.62 13.38 28.08
N ARG A 762 -5.91 14.55 27.50
CA ARG A 762 -7.06 15.39 27.85
C ARG A 762 -8.38 14.68 27.59
N SER A 763 -8.48 13.95 26.49
CA SER A 763 -9.67 13.17 26.15
C SER A 763 -9.82 11.90 27.01
N ILE A 764 -8.73 11.23 27.40
CA ILE A 764 -8.76 10.12 28.38
C ILE A 764 -9.35 10.62 29.70
N LYS A 765 -8.78 11.71 30.26
CA LYS A 765 -9.26 12.30 31.51
C LYS A 765 -10.73 12.73 31.43
N ARG A 766 -11.13 13.37 30.33
CA ARG A 766 -12.53 13.77 30.08
C ARG A 766 -13.47 12.57 30.03
N ILE A 767 -13.16 11.53 29.26
CA ILE A 767 -14.03 10.35 29.15
C ILE A 767 -14.14 9.63 30.49
N LEU A 768 -13.03 9.43 31.19
CA LEU A 768 -12.99 8.76 32.49
C LEU A 768 -13.86 9.47 33.56
N SER A 769 -13.68 10.79 33.72
CA SER A 769 -14.46 11.57 34.71
C SER A 769 -15.95 11.58 34.37
N GLN A 770 -16.31 11.59 33.08
CA GLN A 770 -17.70 11.56 32.64
C GLN A 770 -18.38 10.19 32.84
N GLU A 771 -17.68 9.06 32.69
CA GLU A 771 -18.24 7.74 33.01
C GLU A 771 -18.45 7.57 34.53
N CYS A 772 -17.53 8.10 35.34
CA CYS A 772 -17.69 8.12 36.80
C CYS A 772 -18.90 8.98 37.21
N ALA A 773 -19.00 10.21 36.67
CA ALA A 773 -20.14 11.10 36.92
C ALA A 773 -21.48 10.53 36.45
N ALA A 774 -21.53 9.90 35.27
CA ALA A 774 -22.74 9.25 34.75
C ALA A 774 -23.22 8.08 35.63
N SER A 775 -22.31 7.48 36.39
CA SER A 775 -22.57 6.33 37.28
C SER A 775 -22.70 6.71 38.76
N GLY A 776 -22.58 8.00 39.10
CA GLY A 776 -22.64 8.48 40.48
C GLY A 776 -21.41 8.12 41.34
N ALA A 777 -20.27 7.85 40.70
CA ALA A 777 -19.00 7.53 41.37
C ALA A 777 -18.19 8.80 41.75
N PRO A 778 -17.26 8.70 42.71
CA PRO A 778 -16.26 9.73 42.96
C PRO A 778 -15.35 9.97 41.74
N GLU A 779 -14.67 11.12 41.73
CA GLU A 779 -13.60 11.38 40.75
C GLU A 779 -12.45 10.37 40.90
N PRO A 780 -11.95 9.78 39.80
CA PRO A 780 -10.90 8.77 39.81
C PRO A 780 -9.49 9.38 39.84
N THR A 781 -8.50 8.60 40.29
CA THR A 781 -7.08 9.01 40.24
C THR A 781 -6.38 8.46 39.00
N ILE A 782 -5.52 9.28 38.38
CA ILE A 782 -4.64 8.92 37.26
C ILE A 782 -3.20 9.24 37.69
N THR A 783 -2.32 8.24 37.70
CA THR A 783 -0.90 8.37 38.10
C THR A 783 -0.03 7.91 36.94
N GLN A 784 0.88 8.77 36.47
CA GLN A 784 1.89 8.38 35.48
C GLN A 784 2.98 7.55 36.17
N ILE A 785 3.39 6.45 35.53
CA ILE A 785 4.42 5.53 36.05
C ILE A 785 5.66 5.42 35.15
N ALA A 786 5.52 5.60 33.84
CA ALA A 786 6.64 5.64 32.90
C ALA A 786 6.37 6.66 31.77
N ARG A 787 7.44 7.24 31.23
CA ARG A 787 7.39 8.24 30.14
C ARG A 787 8.73 8.34 29.41
N THR A 788 8.70 8.20 28.08
CA THR A 788 9.75 8.72 27.18
C THR A 788 9.15 9.61 26.07
N PRO A 789 9.82 10.68 25.61
CA PRO A 789 9.45 11.44 24.41
C PRO A 789 9.51 10.60 23.11
N ALA A 790 9.13 11.21 21.99
CA ALA A 790 9.24 10.58 20.67
C ALA A 790 10.63 10.88 20.10
N LEU A 791 11.30 9.87 19.52
CA LEU A 791 12.59 10.08 18.88
C LEU A 791 12.37 10.69 17.48
N VAL A 792 12.87 11.92 17.30
CA VAL A 792 12.69 12.74 16.10
C VAL A 792 14.06 13.17 15.56
N ASN A 793 14.56 12.43 14.57
CA ASN A 793 15.86 12.68 13.94
C ASN A 793 15.90 14.04 13.23
N SER A 794 17.00 14.77 13.40
CA SER A 794 17.24 16.05 12.71
C SER A 794 17.39 15.86 11.19
N ASP A 795 16.58 16.58 10.40
CA ASP A 795 16.68 16.60 8.94
C ASP A 795 18.07 16.98 8.44
N GLU A 796 18.78 17.87 9.14
CA GLU A 796 20.13 18.30 8.75
C GLU A 796 21.18 17.19 8.99
N LEU A 797 21.14 16.56 10.16
CA LEU A 797 22.10 15.50 10.50
C LEU A 797 21.87 14.27 9.61
N VAL A 798 20.62 13.88 9.41
CA VAL A 798 20.25 12.80 8.48
C VAL A 798 20.64 13.14 7.04
N GLY A 799 20.50 14.40 6.62
CA GLY A 799 20.93 14.86 5.29
C GLY A 799 22.43 14.63 5.03
N LYS A 800 23.28 14.90 6.04
CA LYS A 800 24.73 14.66 5.98
C LYS A 800 25.07 13.17 6.06
N LEU A 801 24.50 12.45 7.04
CA LEU A 801 24.74 11.01 7.25
C LEU A 801 24.31 10.14 6.07
N ARG A 802 23.17 10.46 5.44
CA ARG A 802 22.66 9.72 4.27
C ARG A 802 23.68 9.67 3.14
N GLY A 803 24.36 10.79 2.85
CA GLY A 803 25.37 10.85 1.80
C GLY A 803 26.60 9.97 2.09
N ALA A 804 27.06 9.96 3.34
CA ALA A 804 28.17 9.12 3.77
C ALA A 804 27.79 7.63 3.76
N PHE A 805 26.65 7.26 4.37
CA PHE A 805 26.20 5.87 4.45
C PHE A 805 25.89 5.27 3.08
N GLN A 806 25.32 6.04 2.14
CA GLN A 806 25.11 5.60 0.76
C GLN A 806 26.40 5.45 -0.06
N GLY A 807 27.52 6.04 0.39
CA GLY A 807 28.83 5.87 -0.22
C GLY A 807 29.66 4.70 0.32
N HIS A 808 29.26 4.13 1.47
CA HIS A 808 30.00 3.06 2.17
C HIS A 808 29.25 1.72 2.21
N PHE A 809 27.92 1.73 2.35
CA PHE A 809 27.13 0.52 2.52
C PHE A 809 26.38 0.12 1.24
N ASP A 810 26.66 -1.10 0.74
CA ASP A 810 25.89 -1.77 -0.33
C ASP A 810 24.37 -1.80 -0.09
N ARG A 811 23.96 -1.72 1.17
CA ARG A 811 22.57 -1.87 1.63
C ARG A 811 22.19 -0.72 2.54
N PHE A 812 21.81 0.40 1.93
CA PHE A 812 21.18 1.52 2.61
C PHE A 812 19.66 1.53 2.34
N GLU A 813 18.85 1.51 3.39
CA GLU A 813 17.37 1.54 3.32
C GLU A 813 16.78 2.76 4.07
N GLU A 814 15.54 3.12 3.73
CA GLU A 814 14.80 4.17 4.46
C GLU A 814 14.14 3.54 5.70
N GLN A 815 14.55 3.99 6.89
CA GLN A 815 14.04 3.50 8.18
C GLN A 815 12.53 3.71 8.29
N VAL A 816 11.81 2.61 8.47
CA VAL A 816 10.37 2.62 8.76
C VAL A 816 10.14 3.17 10.17
N ARG A 817 9.04 3.90 10.37
CA ARG A 817 8.64 4.39 11.70
C ARG A 817 8.11 3.24 12.54
N GLU A 818 8.78 2.94 13.65
CA GLU A 818 8.37 1.89 14.56
C GLU A 818 7.58 2.45 15.74
N THR A 819 6.55 1.69 16.17
CA THR A 819 5.71 2.07 17.31
C THR A 819 6.33 1.71 18.67
N ALA A 820 7.55 1.19 18.65
CA ALA A 820 8.45 1.11 19.81
C ALA A 820 8.79 2.51 20.35
N SER A 821 9.53 2.53 21.45
CA SER A 821 9.95 3.73 22.19
C SER A 821 11.36 3.51 22.73
N GLU A 822 12.03 4.60 23.07
CA GLU A 822 13.47 4.64 23.36
C GLU A 822 13.73 5.89 24.23
N ASP A 823 14.59 5.83 25.24
CA ASP A 823 14.91 6.98 26.12
C ASP A 823 16.14 7.83 25.71
N PHE A 824 16.96 7.37 24.75
CA PHE A 824 18.13 8.05 24.16
C PHE A 824 17.97 9.56 23.98
N SER A 825 16.83 9.99 23.45
CA SER A 825 16.57 11.41 23.14
C SER A 825 16.55 12.32 24.38
N VAL A 826 16.36 11.78 25.59
CA VAL A 826 16.46 12.52 26.86
C VAL A 826 17.86 13.10 27.07
N LEU A 827 18.91 12.41 26.63
CA LEU A 827 20.30 12.91 26.68
C LEU A 827 20.43 14.21 25.87
N ALA A 828 19.93 14.19 24.63
CA ALA A 828 20.02 15.31 23.71
C ALA A 828 19.11 16.47 24.11
N ASP A 829 17.85 16.18 24.49
CA ASP A 829 16.86 17.15 24.95
C ASP A 829 17.35 17.92 26.19
N ALA A 830 18.10 17.28 27.09
CA ALA A 830 18.63 17.89 28.33
C ALA A 830 19.65 19.02 28.08
N VAL A 831 20.32 19.03 26.92
CA VAL A 831 21.23 20.10 26.49
C VAL A 831 20.72 20.90 25.29
N GLY A 832 19.58 20.51 24.71
CA GLY A 832 19.00 21.12 23.50
C GLY A 832 19.77 20.79 22.21
N ALA A 833 20.53 19.69 22.19
CA ALA A 833 21.35 19.30 21.06
C ALA A 833 20.53 18.53 20.00
N PRO A 834 20.75 18.77 18.68
CA PRO A 834 20.17 17.93 17.64
C PRO A 834 20.75 16.51 17.67
N TYR A 835 19.98 15.53 17.20
CA TYR A 835 20.39 14.12 17.20
C TYR A 835 19.98 13.35 15.95
N ALA A 836 20.64 12.21 15.74
CA ALA A 836 20.29 11.21 14.73
C ALA A 836 20.48 9.79 15.27
N PHE A 837 19.51 8.92 14.99
CA PHE A 837 19.43 7.54 15.46
C PHE A 837 19.00 6.61 14.33
N TRP A 838 19.73 5.53 14.08
CA TRP A 838 19.50 4.62 12.94
C TRP A 838 19.48 3.15 13.34
N TYR A 839 19.02 2.30 12.42
CA TYR A 839 19.09 0.85 12.60
C TYR A 839 20.21 0.21 11.79
N PHE A 840 20.77 -0.87 12.31
CA PHE A 840 21.62 -1.81 11.57
C PHE A 840 21.05 -3.24 11.64
N GLY A 841 21.17 -3.99 10.54
CA GLY A 841 20.57 -5.31 10.39
C GLY A 841 21.33 -6.40 11.14
N ILE A 842 20.59 -7.30 11.81
CA ILE A 842 21.16 -8.45 12.55
C ILE A 842 20.69 -9.84 12.10
N ALA A 843 19.76 -9.94 11.15
CA ALA A 843 19.22 -11.22 10.72
C ALA A 843 20.19 -11.95 9.78
N ASP A 844 20.41 -13.25 10.01
CA ASP A 844 21.27 -14.10 9.17
C ASP A 844 20.95 -13.90 7.67
N PRO A 845 21.93 -13.54 6.83
CA PRO A 845 21.71 -13.26 5.40
C PRO A 845 20.93 -14.35 4.68
N ASP A 846 21.24 -15.60 4.98
CA ASP A 846 20.73 -16.78 4.27
C ASP A 846 19.30 -17.12 4.75
N GLN A 847 19.02 -17.03 6.05
CA GLN A 847 17.68 -17.09 6.65
C GLN A 847 16.80 -15.95 6.15
N TRP A 848 17.32 -14.72 6.10
CA TRP A 848 16.57 -13.54 5.66
C TRP A 848 16.24 -13.62 4.17
N ASP A 849 17.18 -13.99 3.30
CA ASP A 849 16.91 -14.15 1.86
C ASP A 849 15.92 -15.29 1.59
N LYS A 850 15.98 -16.40 2.35
CA LYS A 850 14.97 -17.48 2.31
C LYS A 850 13.60 -16.98 2.79
N ALA A 851 13.54 -16.27 3.91
CA ALA A 851 12.30 -15.74 4.49
C ALA A 851 11.66 -14.67 3.59
N ASN A 852 12.45 -13.76 3.01
CA ASN A 852 12.00 -12.76 2.04
C ASN A 852 11.37 -13.42 0.81
N LYS A 853 12.09 -14.35 0.17
CA LYS A 853 11.59 -15.15 -0.96
C LYS A 853 10.31 -15.91 -0.60
N ALA A 854 10.25 -16.49 0.60
CA ALA A 854 9.07 -17.17 1.12
C ALA A 854 7.93 -16.22 1.56
N GLY A 855 8.15 -14.90 1.61
CA GLY A 855 7.17 -13.89 2.03
C GLY A 855 6.90 -13.87 3.54
N LYS A 856 7.87 -14.35 4.32
CA LYS A 856 7.81 -14.71 5.75
C LYS A 856 8.79 -13.88 6.62
N LEU A 857 9.15 -12.65 6.23
CA LEU A 857 10.05 -11.81 7.04
C LEU A 857 9.54 -11.58 8.48
N SER A 858 8.23 -11.56 8.69
CA SER A 858 7.60 -11.50 10.02
C SER A 858 7.70 -12.80 10.84
N GLU A 859 8.40 -13.83 10.34
CA GLU A 859 8.73 -15.06 11.08
C GLU A 859 10.21 -15.09 11.49
N ILE A 860 11.00 -14.08 11.09
CA ILE A 860 12.33 -13.84 11.67
C ILE A 860 12.12 -13.29 13.09
N PRO A 861 12.82 -13.79 14.10
CA PRO A 861 12.76 -13.24 15.46
C PRO A 861 13.05 -11.73 15.49
N GLY A 862 12.09 -10.96 16.00
CA GLY A 862 12.28 -9.56 16.36
C GLY A 862 12.83 -9.39 17.78
N ASN A 863 13.13 -8.15 18.16
CA ASN A 863 13.51 -7.78 19.52
C ASN A 863 12.46 -8.25 20.55
N HIS A 864 12.87 -8.44 21.80
CA HIS A 864 12.14 -9.07 22.91
C HIS A 864 11.68 -10.53 22.67
N SER A 865 12.09 -11.18 21.56
CA SER A 865 11.81 -12.60 21.30
C SER A 865 12.78 -13.52 22.06
N PRO A 866 12.33 -14.65 22.65
CA PRO A 866 13.24 -15.66 23.21
C PRO A 866 14.08 -16.37 22.14
N PHE A 867 13.80 -16.14 20.85
CA PHE A 867 14.58 -16.62 19.72
C PHE A 867 15.39 -15.51 19.03
N TYR A 868 15.46 -14.30 19.59
CA TYR A 868 16.27 -13.20 19.06
C TYR A 868 17.75 -13.60 19.06
N ALA A 869 18.35 -13.67 17.87
CA ALA A 869 19.70 -14.22 17.67
C ALA A 869 20.44 -13.41 16.58
N PRO A 870 21.15 -12.34 16.95
CA PRO A 870 22.02 -11.61 16.03
C PRO A 870 23.11 -12.51 15.44
N VAL A 871 23.35 -12.41 14.13
CA VAL A 871 24.64 -12.88 13.59
C VAL A 871 25.72 -11.86 13.94
N ILE A 872 26.88 -12.34 14.40
CA ILE A 872 28.00 -11.48 14.80
C ILE A 872 28.52 -10.70 13.58
N GLU A 873 28.88 -11.40 12.50
CA GLU A 873 29.25 -10.76 11.23
C GLU A 873 28.21 -11.04 10.15
N PRO A 874 27.96 -10.08 9.22
CA PRO A 874 28.61 -8.77 9.08
C PRO A 874 28.05 -7.65 9.99
N SER A 875 27.23 -7.97 10.99
CA SER A 875 26.49 -6.96 11.79
C SER A 875 27.40 -6.11 12.69
N MET A 876 28.39 -6.73 13.33
CA MET A 876 29.36 -6.05 14.21
C MET A 876 30.22 -5.07 13.41
N THR A 877 30.77 -5.51 12.27
CA THR A 877 31.48 -4.62 11.33
C THR A 877 30.59 -3.47 10.89
N ALA A 878 29.34 -3.74 10.48
CA ALA A 878 28.41 -2.69 10.04
C ALA A 878 28.06 -1.67 11.16
N ALA A 879 27.93 -2.12 12.41
CA ALA A 879 27.70 -1.26 13.57
C ALA A 879 28.92 -0.37 13.90
N VAL A 880 30.13 -0.94 13.87
CA VAL A 880 31.37 -0.20 14.09
C VAL A 880 31.57 0.83 12.96
N ASP A 881 31.40 0.43 11.71
CA ASP A 881 31.51 1.30 10.53
C ASP A 881 30.51 2.46 10.58
N ALA A 882 29.22 2.18 10.85
CA ALA A 882 28.18 3.20 10.77
C ALA A 882 28.38 4.30 11.82
N MET A 883 28.67 3.93 13.07
CA MET A 883 28.92 4.89 14.15
C MET A 883 30.25 5.63 13.97
N THR A 884 31.30 4.94 13.48
CA THR A 884 32.60 5.56 13.18
C THR A 884 32.48 6.58 12.05
N LEU A 885 31.86 6.20 10.93
CA LEU A 885 31.63 7.07 9.78
C LEU A 885 30.72 8.25 10.17
N ALA A 886 29.69 8.01 10.98
CA ALA A 886 28.83 9.06 11.50
C ALA A 886 29.60 10.08 12.36
N ALA A 887 30.49 9.63 13.24
CA ALA A 887 31.34 10.53 14.03
C ALA A 887 32.29 11.35 13.10
N LEU A 888 32.96 10.69 12.15
CA LEU A 888 33.89 11.34 11.22
C LEU A 888 33.22 12.35 10.26
N VAL A 889 31.91 12.22 10.01
CA VAL A 889 31.11 13.20 9.23
C VAL A 889 30.92 14.54 9.98
N PHE A 890 31.03 14.55 11.31
CA PHE A 890 30.78 15.74 12.13
C PHE A 890 32.00 16.25 12.90
N LEU A 891 33.04 15.44 13.08
CA LEU A 891 34.34 15.89 13.59
C LEU A 891 35.07 16.73 12.53
N GLY A 892 35.98 17.60 12.95
CA GLY A 892 36.83 18.34 12.01
C GLY A 892 37.87 17.42 11.38
N THR A 893 38.16 17.56 10.09
CA THR A 893 39.34 16.92 9.47
C THR A 893 40.62 17.65 9.87
N SER A 894 41.73 16.91 10.00
CA SER A 894 43.04 17.47 10.38
C SER A 894 43.65 18.46 9.38
#